data_AF-J4GRW7-F1
#
_entry.id   AF-J4GRW7-F1
#
_cell.length_a   1.000
_cell.length_b   1.000
_cell.length_c   1.000
_cell.angle_alpha   90.00
_cell.angle_beta   90.00
_cell.angle_gamma   90.00
#
_symmetry.space_group_name_H-M   'P 1'
#
loop_
_entity.id
_entity.type
_entity.pdbx_description
1 polymer ?
#
loop_
_entity_poly.entity_id
_entity_poly.type
_entity_poly.pdbx_seq_one_letter_code
_entity_poly.pdbx_strand_id
1 'polypeptide(L)'
;MISVPNEKEIPQDDPAVDDDHEEPEEDDVADALAAGGDSKKKKKKKKPKKKKVEQTEPPRVALSKIFPSGNYPEGELQEYKNDNSWRTSSKEMRLKEQMEMEDPETTYNHIRKGAEVHRQVRKFARKYIKPGMSLTEIAEVIEDGTRALVEANGFEAGVGFPTGLNLNHCAAHFSPNAGDTVVLQHGDVMKVDFGVHVKGRILDSAFTLAFGNEYDKLLEAVKAATDTGIREAGIDVRLGELGGYIQETMESYEVEVNGKVYPVKAIANLSGHSILPYQIHGSKAVPLVRTEDQTKMEEGEYFAIETFGSTGRGRVVESGDCSHYARVPEPPRVPLRLTSAKSLLNTINKNFGTIPFCRRYLDRIGESKYLLALNHLVAQGIVNDYPPLCDAPGSMTAQFEHTILLRPTRKEVLLFAPPALTDPRNVLRIDLRARHERGMTWPFSLFWSGDEGPGLSTSKRTSTRAKNITSPPAHLLVHFGGPGGPLPPSARVGDPTLKQRQPNPLNLWQLGRLGAFAAMKASVLILDLISHHLWGPRRKSWGVEMTLLSSIMRDVGRHSHLGDMALIRMLMGIGGYLPLPSDALVTPVTFRVRRRKLRGILAEFDAVEDGARELSGEWVVGKRTWQRLQREWRATRANSRDRDTSSSRPTSQLPKNQSRKMERVVLYLHGGAYYVSSAASHRLITIPLAKHLDSRLFAIDYRLAPETRFPGPLHDVVSAYFRLVDDLHIPPENIIVAGDSAGGGLSLALLLYLRDNQYPLPAAAILMSPWVDLTMSCDTWDSNAEFDIVPRPIPGDHLNPIACYLGDNMNQYLTHPYASPLFGNLEGFPPLLIQGGECEVLRDEITLLAHKATLASVELAFRLGWQVHVFQSLPFLEAARSAFASSRDFVHNFLPRWESRSPKGLQYSTEKSLEKEIDSDAARIVRGDGQESHSRQDFEAVLDGRHVEEREKSHARKKEESPPVFGEEEEPSWVSQWPTPPETDEEVDGASIVEAEKSVQSQAGEAIRTKHPPPMLRLRSTVSLIADASYRSASGYFETASMHQLLSPPGEESLTAPISRQQFRGSTLSISSYASAPKPSIRRSDRSHPDIRSLVQEYAKSGPAHHTLTFKPEDSPRCGRSRTASITN
;
A
#
# COMPACT_ATOMS: atom_id res chain seq x y z
N MET A 1 14.68 -83.26 50.48
CA MET A 1 14.03 -83.40 49.15
C MET A 1 13.78 -81.99 48.68
N ILE A 2 14.49 -81.58 47.63
CA ILE A 2 15.37 -80.40 47.72
C ILE A 2 14.63 -79.15 47.25
N SER A 3 14.17 -78.18 48.07
CA SER A 3 14.55 -77.62 49.39
C SER A 3 15.75 -76.64 49.39
N VAL A 4 15.43 -75.33 49.36
CA VAL A 4 15.83 -74.22 50.27
C VAL A 4 17.23 -74.38 50.93
N PRO A 5 18.20 -73.41 50.84
CA PRO A 5 18.00 -71.98 51.17
C PRO A 5 18.86 -70.91 50.42
N ASN A 6 18.74 -69.64 50.85
CA ASN A 6 19.77 -68.56 50.87
C ASN A 6 20.24 -67.94 49.53
N GLU A 7 20.84 -66.73 49.47
CA GLU A 7 21.67 -65.98 50.45
C GLU A 7 21.21 -64.55 50.86
N LYS A 8 21.91 -64.02 51.89
CA LYS A 8 21.81 -62.73 52.60
C LYS A 8 23.27 -62.24 52.85
N GLU A 9 23.63 -61.05 53.32
CA GLU A 9 22.94 -59.88 53.94
C GLU A 9 23.63 -58.59 53.36
N ILE A 10 24.01 -57.45 54.00
CA ILE A 10 24.01 -56.79 55.33
C ILE A 10 23.87 -55.24 55.07
N PRO A 11 23.70 -54.31 56.06
CA PRO A 11 22.77 -53.17 55.90
C PRO A 11 23.31 -51.76 56.28
N GLN A 12 22.39 -50.77 56.31
CA GLN A 12 22.32 -49.54 57.17
C GLN A 12 23.41 -48.44 56.98
N ASP A 13 23.15 -47.14 57.17
CA ASP A 13 22.28 -46.44 58.15
C ASP A 13 21.34 -45.32 57.58
N ASP A 14 20.57 -44.70 58.49
CA ASP A 14 19.31 -43.90 58.33
C ASP A 14 19.50 -42.34 58.34
N PRO A 15 18.47 -41.41 58.25
CA PRO A 15 17.18 -41.42 58.98
C PRO A 15 15.89 -40.79 58.33
N ALA A 16 14.77 -40.90 59.10
CA ALA A 16 13.37 -40.43 58.94
C ALA A 16 13.15 -38.91 58.60
N VAL A 17 12.02 -38.40 58.09
CA VAL A 17 10.55 -38.77 58.04
C VAL A 17 9.70 -38.29 59.25
N ASP A 18 8.54 -37.66 58.94
CA ASP A 18 7.23 -37.58 59.68
C ASP A 18 6.45 -36.26 59.31
N ASP A 19 5.12 -36.15 59.49
CA ASP A 19 4.04 -36.64 58.58
C ASP A 19 2.74 -35.77 58.71
N ASP A 20 1.64 -36.21 58.08
CA ASP A 20 0.19 -36.03 58.40
C ASP A 20 -0.65 -34.79 57.93
N HIS A 21 -1.65 -35.08 57.06
CA HIS A 21 -3.12 -34.82 57.12
C HIS A 21 -3.72 -33.41 57.51
N GLU A 22 -4.91 -32.94 57.09
CA GLU A 22 -6.04 -33.45 56.26
C GLU A 22 -6.91 -32.30 55.66
N GLU A 23 -7.91 -32.62 54.82
CA GLU A 23 -8.96 -31.71 54.25
C GLU A 23 -10.13 -31.45 55.25
N PRO A 24 -10.92 -30.33 55.17
CA PRO A 24 -12.03 -30.17 54.19
C PRO A 24 -12.46 -28.71 53.80
N GLU A 25 -13.50 -28.60 52.96
CA GLU A 25 -14.24 -27.37 52.60
C GLU A 25 -15.42 -27.08 53.55
N GLU A 26 -15.80 -25.80 53.74
CA GLU A 26 -17.14 -25.22 53.45
C GLU A 26 -17.23 -23.72 53.87
N ASP A 27 -18.40 -23.10 53.75
CA ASP A 27 -18.59 -21.68 53.39
C ASP A 27 -19.14 -20.73 54.50
N ASP A 28 -19.29 -19.45 54.10
CA ASP A 28 -20.30 -18.47 54.56
C ASP A 28 -20.05 -17.47 55.74
N VAL A 29 -20.92 -16.44 55.84
CA VAL A 29 -20.57 -15.05 56.26
C VAL A 29 -21.33 -14.50 57.49
N ALA A 30 -20.65 -13.74 58.38
CA ALA A 30 -21.30 -12.83 59.34
C ALA A 30 -20.45 -11.63 59.87
N ASP A 31 -20.62 -10.45 59.24
CA ASP A 31 -20.78 -9.06 59.76
C ASP A 31 -19.99 -8.44 60.98
N ALA A 32 -20.18 -7.12 61.15
CA ALA A 32 -20.02 -6.26 62.34
C ALA A 32 -18.67 -5.56 62.69
N LEU A 33 -18.51 -4.35 62.15
CA LEU A 33 -18.25 -3.07 62.86
C LEU A 33 -17.37 -3.02 64.15
N ALA A 34 -16.32 -2.16 64.15
CA ALA A 34 -16.33 -0.86 64.88
C ALA A 34 -14.94 -0.19 65.13
N ALA A 35 -14.98 1.15 65.27
CA ALA A 35 -14.11 2.05 66.07
C ALA A 35 -12.57 2.09 65.85
N GLY A 36 -12.03 3.32 65.76
CA GLY A 36 -10.58 3.58 65.65
C GLY A 36 -9.85 3.76 66.99
N GLY A 37 -8.52 3.89 66.93
CA GLY A 37 -7.64 4.15 68.07
C GLY A 37 -6.27 4.70 67.63
N ASP A 38 -5.70 5.65 68.39
CA ASP A 38 -4.57 6.48 67.93
C ASP A 38 -3.23 6.21 68.66
N SER A 39 -2.14 6.32 67.89
CA SER A 39 -0.75 6.59 68.33
C SER A 39 -0.04 5.63 69.31
N LYS A 40 1.10 5.06 68.88
CA LYS A 40 2.45 5.59 69.24
C LYS A 40 3.61 4.77 68.66
N LYS A 41 4.76 5.46 68.49
CA LYS A 41 5.98 4.94 67.86
C LYS A 41 6.86 4.17 68.87
N LYS A 42 7.36 2.99 68.50
CA LYS A 42 8.65 2.45 69.00
C LYS A 42 9.55 2.07 67.81
N LYS A 43 10.78 2.59 67.78
CA LYS A 43 11.76 2.31 66.72
C LYS A 43 12.27 0.87 66.82
N LYS A 44 12.06 0.03 65.80
CA LYS A 44 12.87 -1.18 65.56
C LYS A 44 13.87 -0.92 64.42
N LYS A 45 15.02 -1.60 64.45
CA LYS A 45 16.12 -1.43 63.48
C LYS A 45 15.64 -1.67 62.04
N LYS A 46 16.09 -0.85 61.08
CA LYS A 46 15.90 -1.15 59.65
C LYS A 46 16.63 -2.47 59.34
N LYS A 47 15.91 -3.50 58.88
CA LYS A 47 16.54 -4.61 58.13
C LYS A 47 17.24 -4.00 56.90
N PRO A 48 18.42 -4.50 56.48
CA PRO A 48 19.02 -4.05 55.23
C PRO A 48 18.05 -4.35 54.09
N LYS A 49 17.86 -3.40 53.17
CA LYS A 49 17.18 -3.70 51.90
C LYS A 49 18.05 -4.75 51.18
N LYS A 50 17.49 -5.93 50.87
CA LYS A 50 18.11 -6.82 49.87
C LYS A 50 18.35 -5.96 48.62
N LYS A 51 19.59 -5.94 48.11
CA LYS A 51 19.82 -5.41 46.75
C LYS A 51 18.94 -6.20 45.79
N LYS A 52 18.42 -5.56 44.74
CA LYS A 52 17.88 -6.33 43.61
C LYS A 52 19.03 -7.13 43.00
N VAL A 53 18.72 -8.32 42.50
CA VAL A 53 19.67 -9.06 41.66
C VAL A 53 19.69 -8.35 40.31
N GLU A 54 20.88 -7.98 39.84
CA GLU A 54 21.11 -7.27 38.59
C GLU A 54 21.92 -8.18 37.65
N GLN A 55 21.72 -8.03 36.35
CA GLN A 55 22.42 -8.82 35.33
C GLN A 55 23.88 -8.37 35.20
N THR A 56 24.78 -9.31 34.89
CA THR A 56 26.20 -9.02 34.63
C THR A 56 26.44 -8.55 33.19
N GLU A 57 27.60 -7.96 32.92
CA GLU A 57 28.14 -7.83 31.56
C GLU A 57 29.46 -8.63 31.50
N PRO A 58 29.58 -9.69 30.67
CA PRO A 58 28.53 -10.29 29.84
C PRO A 58 27.38 -10.90 30.67
N PRO A 59 26.18 -11.03 30.10
CA PRO A 59 25.03 -11.60 30.80
C PRO A 59 25.28 -13.08 31.13
N ARG A 60 25.26 -13.42 32.42
CA ARG A 60 25.51 -14.77 32.97
C ARG A 60 24.65 -15.10 34.19
N VAL A 61 23.80 -14.19 34.66
CA VAL A 61 22.86 -14.43 35.77
C VAL A 61 21.60 -15.08 35.22
N ALA A 62 21.38 -16.33 35.63
CA ALA A 62 20.15 -17.12 35.42
C ALA A 62 18.87 -16.31 35.66
N LEU A 63 17.92 -16.38 34.72
CA LEU A 63 16.76 -15.48 34.72
C LEU A 63 15.80 -15.73 35.89
N SER A 64 15.70 -16.97 36.39
CA SER A 64 14.99 -17.31 37.63
C SER A 64 15.44 -16.48 38.85
N LYS A 65 16.71 -16.08 38.92
CA LYS A 65 17.28 -15.30 40.02
C LYS A 65 16.91 -13.82 39.95
N ILE A 66 16.52 -13.35 38.76
CA ILE A 66 16.02 -11.99 38.49
C ILE A 66 14.49 -11.94 38.64
N PHE A 67 13.80 -13.00 38.20
CA PHE A 67 12.34 -13.17 38.27
C PHE A 67 11.95 -14.39 39.15
N PRO A 68 12.17 -14.32 40.48
CA PRO A 68 11.94 -15.45 41.40
C PRO A 68 10.46 -15.79 41.60
N SER A 69 9.55 -15.04 40.99
CA SER A 69 8.11 -15.32 40.91
C SER A 69 7.74 -16.31 39.80
N GLY A 70 8.70 -16.76 38.98
CA GLY A 70 8.45 -17.57 37.78
C GLY A 70 7.85 -16.78 36.62
N ASN A 71 7.02 -15.76 36.89
CA ASN A 71 6.40 -14.91 35.87
C ASN A 71 7.42 -13.98 35.17
N TYR A 72 7.51 -14.08 33.85
CA TYR A 72 8.37 -13.25 32.99
C TYR A 72 7.59 -12.12 32.29
N PRO A 73 8.24 -11.03 31.84
CA PRO A 73 7.53 -9.89 31.25
C PRO A 73 6.86 -10.21 29.91
N GLU A 74 5.60 -9.78 29.76
CA GLU A 74 4.87 -9.80 28.48
C GLU A 74 5.58 -8.97 27.40
N GLY A 75 5.33 -9.32 26.14
CA GLY A 75 5.62 -8.49 24.98
C GLY A 75 4.61 -7.35 24.79
N GLU A 76 4.58 -6.78 23.59
CA GLU A 76 3.64 -5.71 23.23
C GLU A 76 2.30 -6.34 22.84
N LEU A 77 1.24 -6.00 23.60
CA LEU A 77 -0.10 -6.51 23.36
C LEU A 77 -0.85 -5.64 22.36
N GLN A 78 -0.96 -6.11 21.12
CA GLN A 78 -1.71 -5.48 20.06
C GLN A 78 -3.13 -6.07 19.99
N GLU A 79 -4.15 -5.21 19.99
CA GLU A 79 -5.54 -5.63 19.84
C GLU A 79 -5.82 -6.04 18.39
N TYR A 80 -6.60 -7.10 18.20
CA TYR A 80 -7.05 -7.50 16.87
C TYR A 80 -8.01 -6.43 16.30
N LYS A 81 -7.90 -6.19 15.00
CA LYS A 81 -8.75 -5.25 14.26
C LYS A 81 -9.95 -5.99 13.63
N ASN A 82 -10.88 -5.22 13.07
CA ASN A 82 -11.95 -5.72 12.21
C ASN A 82 -12.76 -6.85 12.90
N ASP A 83 -13.03 -7.94 12.19
CA ASP A 83 -13.87 -9.09 12.61
C ASP A 83 -13.36 -9.82 13.86
N ASN A 84 -12.10 -9.59 14.27
CA ASN A 84 -11.49 -10.21 15.45
C ASN A 84 -11.39 -9.26 16.65
N SER A 85 -11.88 -8.01 16.55
CA SER A 85 -11.86 -7.03 17.65
C SER A 85 -12.70 -7.40 18.88
N TRP A 86 -13.83 -8.10 18.70
CA TRP A 86 -14.70 -8.57 19.79
C TRP A 86 -13.96 -9.44 20.81
N ARG A 87 -12.92 -10.15 20.39
CA ARG A 87 -12.11 -11.08 21.20
C ARG A 87 -11.57 -10.44 22.48
N THR A 88 -11.08 -9.20 22.37
CA THR A 88 -10.60 -8.41 23.52
C THR A 88 -11.68 -8.20 24.59
N SER A 89 -12.94 -8.09 24.18
CA SER A 89 -14.09 -7.87 25.07
C SER A 89 -14.80 -9.16 25.50
N SER A 90 -14.62 -10.27 24.77
CA SER A 90 -15.29 -11.54 25.05
C SER A 90 -14.93 -12.08 26.44
N LYS A 91 -15.94 -12.62 27.16
CA LYS A 91 -15.71 -13.37 28.41
C LYS A 91 -15.12 -14.76 28.11
N GLU A 92 -15.58 -15.38 27.03
CA GLU A 92 -15.15 -16.71 26.57
C GLU A 92 -13.66 -16.72 26.19
N MET A 93 -13.23 -15.78 25.34
CA MET A 93 -11.82 -15.71 24.93
C MET A 93 -10.88 -15.40 26.10
N ARG A 94 -11.32 -14.58 27.07
CA ARG A 94 -10.58 -14.31 28.30
C ARG A 94 -10.49 -15.54 29.22
N LEU A 95 -11.54 -16.37 29.26
CA LEU A 95 -11.54 -17.62 30.03
C LEU A 95 -10.67 -18.70 29.35
N LYS A 96 -10.70 -18.79 28.01
CA LYS A 96 -9.80 -19.68 27.25
C LYS A 96 -8.33 -19.27 27.42
N GLU A 97 -8.04 -17.97 27.33
CA GLU A 97 -6.70 -17.42 27.57
C GLU A 97 -6.24 -17.64 29.03
N GLN A 98 -7.15 -17.61 30.00
CA GLN A 98 -6.85 -17.97 31.38
C GLN A 98 -6.48 -19.47 31.50
N MET A 99 -7.25 -20.37 30.87
CA MET A 99 -6.93 -21.81 30.84
C MET A 99 -5.56 -22.10 30.19
N GLU A 100 -5.25 -21.48 29.05
CA GLU A 100 -3.94 -21.60 28.40
C GLU A 100 -2.80 -21.03 29.26
N MET A 101 -3.05 -20.03 30.11
CA MET A 101 -2.07 -19.48 31.04
C MET A 101 -1.86 -20.33 32.31
N GLU A 102 -2.91 -21.04 32.75
CA GLU A 102 -2.92 -21.93 33.94
C GLU A 102 -2.32 -23.32 33.63
N ASP A 103 -2.40 -23.79 32.39
CA ASP A 103 -1.80 -25.06 31.95
C ASP A 103 -0.24 -25.04 32.01
N PRO A 104 0.40 -25.92 32.83
CA PRO A 104 1.86 -26.01 32.94
C PRO A 104 2.62 -26.41 31.67
N GLU A 105 1.95 -26.79 30.57
CA GLU A 105 2.58 -27.10 29.27
C GLU A 105 2.34 -26.03 28.21
N THR A 106 1.11 -25.51 28.05
CA THR A 106 0.81 -24.47 27.04
C THR A 106 1.10 -23.03 27.47
N THR A 107 1.29 -22.76 28.78
CA THR A 107 1.47 -21.40 29.31
C THR A 107 2.47 -20.53 28.56
N TYR A 108 2.03 -19.32 28.20
CA TYR A 108 2.83 -18.34 27.47
C TYR A 108 4.06 -17.88 28.26
N ASN A 109 4.13 -18.20 29.56
CA ASN A 109 5.28 -17.91 30.39
C ASN A 109 6.57 -18.59 29.88
N HIS A 110 6.48 -19.75 29.20
CA HIS A 110 7.63 -20.40 28.55
C HIS A 110 8.25 -19.50 27.47
N ILE A 111 7.43 -19.06 26.51
CA ILE A 111 7.91 -18.23 25.39
C ILE A 111 8.34 -16.83 25.87
N ARG A 112 7.72 -16.30 26.93
CA ARG A 112 8.16 -15.05 27.60
C ARG A 112 9.50 -15.20 28.33
N LYS A 113 9.83 -16.37 28.89
CA LYS A 113 11.19 -16.66 29.39
C LYS A 113 12.20 -16.53 28.25
N GLY A 114 11.93 -17.19 27.12
CA GLY A 114 12.75 -17.09 25.90
C GLY A 114 12.91 -15.63 25.42
N ALA A 115 11.81 -14.89 25.35
CA ALA A 115 11.79 -13.48 24.96
C ALA A 115 12.68 -12.60 25.85
N GLU A 116 12.64 -12.76 27.16
CA GLU A 116 13.44 -11.97 28.10
C GLU A 116 14.94 -12.34 28.05
N VAL A 117 15.26 -13.64 27.90
CA VAL A 117 16.65 -14.08 27.64
C VAL A 117 17.18 -13.41 26.37
N HIS A 118 16.43 -13.51 25.28
CA HIS A 118 16.79 -12.94 23.99
C HIS A 118 16.93 -11.41 24.08
N ARG A 119 16.01 -10.69 24.73
CA ARG A 119 16.13 -9.24 25.00
C ARG A 119 17.46 -8.88 25.68
N GLN A 120 17.85 -9.62 26.72
CA GLN A 120 19.08 -9.33 27.46
C GLN A 120 20.34 -9.68 26.65
N VAL A 121 20.37 -10.83 25.96
CA VAL A 121 21.49 -11.26 25.11
C VAL A 121 21.64 -10.35 23.90
N ARG A 122 20.57 -10.05 23.15
CA ARG A 122 20.55 -9.10 22.02
C ARG A 122 21.03 -7.71 22.41
N LYS A 123 20.60 -7.20 23.58
CA LYS A 123 21.05 -5.91 24.11
C LYS A 123 22.55 -5.90 24.39
N PHE A 124 23.10 -6.99 24.94
CA PHE A 124 24.54 -7.13 25.12
C PHE A 124 25.28 -7.29 23.79
N ALA A 125 24.83 -8.16 22.89
CA ALA A 125 25.46 -8.42 21.59
C ALA A 125 25.60 -7.14 20.76
N ARG A 126 24.54 -6.31 20.65
CA ARG A 126 24.58 -5.00 19.98
C ARG A 126 25.60 -4.02 20.58
N LYS A 127 25.93 -4.15 21.87
CA LYS A 127 26.97 -3.37 22.55
C LYS A 127 28.36 -3.99 22.35
N TYR A 128 28.47 -5.31 22.39
CA TYR A 128 29.71 -6.08 22.34
C TYR A 128 30.33 -6.08 20.94
N ILE A 129 29.60 -6.60 19.94
CA ILE A 129 30.09 -6.87 18.58
C ILE A 129 30.75 -5.64 17.92
N LYS A 130 31.99 -5.80 17.44
CA LYS A 130 32.76 -4.81 16.65
C LYS A 130 33.50 -5.49 15.48
N PRO A 131 33.85 -4.73 14.43
CA PRO A 131 34.85 -5.16 13.46
C PRO A 131 36.18 -5.56 14.12
N GLY A 132 36.87 -6.54 13.53
CA GLY A 132 38.09 -7.14 14.08
C GLY A 132 37.86 -8.38 14.95
N MET A 133 36.62 -8.68 15.33
CA MET A 133 36.26 -9.90 16.05
C MET A 133 36.05 -11.09 15.10
N SER A 134 36.39 -12.31 15.55
CA SER A 134 36.03 -13.53 14.82
C SER A 134 34.52 -13.81 14.96
N LEU A 135 33.90 -14.38 13.91
CA LEU A 135 32.50 -14.80 14.00
C LEU A 135 32.30 -15.91 15.04
N THR A 136 33.30 -16.79 15.23
CA THR A 136 33.29 -17.86 16.23
C THR A 136 33.14 -17.29 17.65
N GLU A 137 33.93 -16.28 18.01
CA GLU A 137 33.83 -15.58 19.30
C GLU A 137 32.45 -14.94 19.49
N ILE A 138 31.92 -14.29 18.45
CA ILE A 138 30.60 -13.63 18.49
C ILE A 138 29.50 -14.67 18.76
N ALA A 139 29.53 -15.82 18.06
CA ALA A 139 28.57 -16.89 18.26
C ALA A 139 28.66 -17.48 19.67
N GLU A 140 29.85 -17.87 20.13
CA GLU A 140 30.06 -18.45 21.46
C GLU A 140 29.59 -17.52 22.59
N VAL A 141 29.86 -16.22 22.48
CA VAL A 141 29.47 -15.23 23.50
C VAL A 141 27.96 -15.03 23.56
N ILE A 142 27.25 -15.04 22.42
CA ILE A 142 25.78 -14.99 22.33
C ILE A 142 25.16 -16.26 22.92
N GLU A 143 25.66 -17.43 22.50
CA GLU A 143 25.12 -18.71 22.90
C GLU A 143 25.35 -19.01 24.37
N ASP A 144 26.53 -18.73 24.92
CA ASP A 144 26.79 -18.92 26.36
C ASP A 144 26.04 -17.87 27.21
N GLY A 145 25.73 -16.69 26.66
CA GLY A 145 24.78 -15.76 27.27
C GLY A 145 23.38 -16.37 27.34
N THR A 146 22.92 -16.95 26.23
CA THR A 146 21.62 -17.62 26.12
C THR A 146 21.53 -18.81 27.08
N ARG A 147 22.51 -19.72 27.05
CA ARG A 147 22.59 -20.92 27.91
C ARG A 147 22.58 -20.56 29.40
N ALA A 148 23.33 -19.53 29.79
CA ALA A 148 23.42 -19.10 31.20
C ALA A 148 22.15 -18.40 31.70
N LEU A 149 21.45 -17.63 30.86
CA LEU A 149 20.23 -16.90 31.24
C LEU A 149 18.98 -17.78 31.17
N VAL A 150 18.85 -18.63 30.14
CA VAL A 150 17.71 -19.56 30.00
C VAL A 150 17.77 -20.71 31.00
N GLU A 151 18.95 -20.96 31.59
CA GLU A 151 19.26 -22.11 32.45
C GLU A 151 19.20 -23.42 31.66
N ALA A 152 20.06 -23.54 30.65
CA ALA A 152 20.02 -24.63 29.68
C ALA A 152 20.12 -26.01 30.34
N ASN A 153 19.13 -26.87 30.06
CA ASN A 153 18.91 -28.16 30.71
C ASN A 153 18.23 -29.14 29.75
N GLY A 154 19.02 -29.85 28.94
CA GLY A 154 18.50 -30.82 27.96
C GLY A 154 17.43 -30.21 27.05
N PHE A 155 16.25 -30.83 27.01
CA PHE A 155 15.10 -30.36 26.23
C PHE A 155 14.25 -29.29 26.92
N GLU A 156 14.37 -29.14 28.24
CA GLU A 156 13.54 -28.22 29.03
C GLU A 156 13.83 -26.74 28.73
N ALA A 157 15.11 -26.41 28.45
CA ALA A 157 15.55 -25.06 28.16
C ALA A 157 16.88 -25.05 27.41
N GLY A 158 17.07 -24.11 26.48
CA GLY A 158 18.30 -24.05 25.70
C GLY A 158 18.31 -23.03 24.56
N VAL A 159 19.24 -23.22 23.64
CA VAL A 159 19.38 -22.43 22.40
C VAL A 159 18.45 -23.03 21.34
N GLY A 160 17.54 -22.23 20.80
CA GLY A 160 16.45 -22.70 19.93
C GLY A 160 16.87 -23.14 18.53
N PHE A 161 17.98 -22.60 18.03
CA PHE A 161 18.71 -22.99 16.83
C PHE A 161 20.07 -22.26 16.83
N PRO A 162 21.07 -22.67 16.01
CA PRO A 162 22.41 -22.10 16.06
C PRO A 162 22.46 -20.61 15.73
N THR A 163 23.43 -19.89 16.30
CA THR A 163 23.57 -18.45 16.04
C THR A 163 24.04 -18.18 14.60
N GLY A 164 23.12 -17.69 13.78
CA GLY A 164 23.38 -17.16 12.44
C GLY A 164 24.12 -15.83 12.50
N LEU A 165 25.20 -15.72 11.74
CA LEU A 165 26.07 -14.53 11.61
C LEU A 165 26.29 -14.21 10.14
N ASN A 166 25.19 -14.07 9.41
CA ASN A 166 25.18 -14.05 7.95
C ASN A 166 25.76 -12.73 7.42
N LEU A 167 26.87 -12.78 6.68
CA LEU A 167 27.54 -11.59 6.15
C LEU A 167 27.11 -11.22 4.73
N ASN A 168 26.82 -9.94 4.51
CA ASN A 168 26.74 -9.32 3.19
C ASN A 168 25.68 -9.98 2.29
N HIS A 169 26.08 -10.57 1.15
CA HIS A 169 25.21 -11.31 0.23
C HIS A 169 24.61 -12.60 0.83
N CYS A 170 25.21 -13.17 1.88
CA CYS A 170 24.61 -14.27 2.65
C CYS A 170 23.47 -13.71 3.52
N ALA A 171 22.25 -14.21 3.31
CA ALA A 171 21.06 -13.79 4.02
C ALA A 171 20.85 -14.59 5.32
N ALA A 172 20.88 -15.93 5.22
CA ALA A 172 20.49 -16.86 6.29
C ALA A 172 21.39 -18.12 6.35
N HIS A 173 21.26 -18.90 7.43
CA HIS A 173 21.90 -20.21 7.68
C HIS A 173 23.45 -20.28 7.69
N PHE A 174 24.18 -19.17 7.75
CA PHE A 174 25.61 -19.16 8.05
C PHE A 174 25.87 -19.06 9.57
N SER A 175 26.36 -20.14 10.16
CA SER A 175 27.14 -20.12 11.40
C SER A 175 28.59 -20.52 11.07
N PRO A 176 29.60 -20.00 11.77
CA PRO A 176 30.95 -20.55 11.68
C PRO A 176 30.98 -22.02 12.17
N ASN A 177 31.87 -22.79 11.56
CA ASN A 177 32.27 -24.15 11.93
C ASN A 177 33.59 -24.12 12.71
N ALA A 178 33.98 -25.25 13.32
CA ALA A 178 35.29 -25.38 13.95
C ALA A 178 36.43 -25.20 12.91
N GLY A 179 37.29 -24.21 13.13
CA GLY A 179 38.39 -23.85 12.25
C GLY A 179 38.16 -22.63 11.36
N ASP A 180 36.94 -22.07 11.31
CA ASP A 180 36.67 -20.87 10.51
C ASP A 180 37.43 -19.64 11.03
N THR A 181 38.12 -18.97 10.13
CA THR A 181 38.94 -17.77 10.38
C THR A 181 38.24 -16.46 10.00
N VAL A 182 36.93 -16.49 9.74
CA VAL A 182 36.15 -15.33 9.30
C VAL A 182 36.12 -14.26 10.41
N VAL A 183 36.63 -13.08 10.08
CA VAL A 183 36.67 -11.89 10.95
C VAL A 183 35.73 -10.84 10.39
N LEU A 184 34.88 -10.27 11.25
CA LEU A 184 33.92 -9.22 10.93
C LEU A 184 34.63 -7.93 10.52
N GLN A 185 34.27 -7.35 9.37
CA GLN A 185 34.86 -6.13 8.82
C GLN A 185 33.98 -4.89 9.05
N HIS A 186 34.55 -3.71 8.88
CA HIS A 186 33.81 -2.45 9.04
C HIS A 186 32.78 -2.20 7.92
N GLY A 187 33.03 -2.76 6.73
CA GLY A 187 32.10 -2.67 5.59
C GLY A 187 30.95 -3.69 5.63
N ASP A 188 30.93 -4.60 6.60
CA ASP A 188 30.00 -5.72 6.58
C ASP A 188 28.58 -5.35 7.05
N VAL A 189 27.60 -5.98 6.39
CA VAL A 189 26.19 -6.01 6.80
C VAL A 189 25.89 -7.41 7.36
N MET A 190 26.03 -7.55 8.67
CA MET A 190 25.85 -8.82 9.39
C MET A 190 24.42 -8.95 9.93
N LYS A 191 23.74 -10.03 9.56
CA LYS A 191 22.54 -10.47 10.28
C LYS A 191 22.99 -11.27 11.50
N VAL A 192 22.48 -10.91 12.67
CA VAL A 192 22.67 -11.66 13.92
C VAL A 192 21.34 -12.28 14.29
N ASP A 193 21.30 -13.59 14.26
CA ASP A 193 20.10 -14.41 14.33
C ASP A 193 20.31 -15.54 15.35
N PHE A 194 19.41 -15.73 16.32
CA PHE A 194 19.56 -16.78 17.34
C PHE A 194 18.28 -17.10 18.10
N GLY A 195 17.94 -18.38 18.21
CA GLY A 195 16.77 -18.83 18.93
C GLY A 195 16.98 -19.07 20.42
N VAL A 196 15.89 -19.03 21.20
CA VAL A 196 15.86 -19.48 22.61
C VAL A 196 14.63 -20.37 22.81
N HIS A 197 14.78 -21.57 23.38
CA HIS A 197 13.62 -22.44 23.67
C HIS A 197 13.43 -22.72 25.16
N VAL A 198 12.17 -22.93 25.56
CA VAL A 198 11.75 -23.43 26.88
C VAL A 198 10.55 -24.36 26.67
N LYS A 199 10.61 -25.59 27.19
CA LYS A 199 9.69 -26.70 26.85
C LYS A 199 9.35 -26.79 25.36
N GLY A 200 10.38 -26.74 24.52
CA GLY A 200 10.26 -26.73 23.07
C GLY A 200 9.57 -25.51 22.44
N ARG A 201 9.04 -24.54 23.20
CA ARG A 201 8.53 -23.27 22.66
C ARG A 201 9.72 -22.41 22.25
N ILE A 202 10.06 -22.42 20.95
CA ILE A 202 11.17 -21.65 20.40
C ILE A 202 10.71 -20.20 20.18
N LEU A 203 11.51 -19.25 20.69
CA LEU A 203 11.48 -17.85 20.29
C LEU A 203 12.52 -17.64 19.19
N ASP A 204 12.07 -16.96 18.14
CA ASP A 204 12.80 -16.61 16.93
C ASP A 204 12.90 -15.08 16.73
N SER A 205 14.08 -14.54 16.41
CA SER A 205 14.31 -13.10 16.14
C SER A 205 15.75 -12.72 15.75
N ALA A 206 15.95 -12.50 14.47
CA ALA A 206 17.11 -11.78 13.92
C ALA A 206 17.12 -10.25 14.11
N PHE A 207 18.32 -9.67 13.96
CA PHE A 207 18.53 -8.25 13.71
C PHE A 207 19.81 -7.99 12.90
N THR A 208 19.79 -6.98 12.03
CA THR A 208 20.98 -6.57 11.27
C THR A 208 21.85 -5.58 12.03
N LEU A 209 23.17 -5.70 11.86
CA LEU A 209 24.20 -4.71 12.19
C LEU A 209 24.96 -4.29 10.92
N ALA A 210 25.18 -2.99 10.79
CA ALA A 210 26.18 -2.39 9.90
C ALA A 210 27.01 -1.39 10.72
N PHE A 211 28.27 -1.18 10.35
CA PHE A 211 29.20 -0.32 11.11
C PHE A 211 29.49 1.02 10.43
N GLY A 212 28.99 1.22 9.22
CA GLY A 212 28.95 2.51 8.53
C GLY A 212 27.58 2.78 7.93
N ASN A 213 27.27 4.06 7.71
CA ASN A 213 25.94 4.55 7.35
C ASN A 213 25.46 4.17 5.94
N GLU A 214 26.32 3.61 5.08
CA GLU A 214 26.05 3.31 3.67
C GLU A 214 24.82 2.41 3.47
N TYR A 215 24.53 1.53 4.44
CA TYR A 215 23.40 0.60 4.37
C TYR A 215 22.27 0.96 5.35
N ASP A 216 22.28 2.14 5.98
CA ASP A 216 21.21 2.59 6.90
C ASP A 216 19.83 2.53 6.23
N LYS A 217 19.74 2.85 4.93
CA LYS A 217 18.50 2.78 4.15
C LYS A 217 18.04 1.35 3.85
N LEU A 218 18.96 0.42 3.63
CA LEU A 218 18.64 -1.00 3.50
C LEU A 218 18.11 -1.56 4.82
N LEU A 219 18.71 -1.18 5.96
CA LEU A 219 18.22 -1.57 7.28
C LEU A 219 16.86 -0.92 7.61
N GLU A 220 16.63 0.33 7.23
CA GLU A 220 15.33 1.01 7.39
C GLU A 220 14.23 0.31 6.59
N ALA A 221 14.49 -0.03 5.33
CA ALA A 221 13.57 -0.73 4.44
C ALA A 221 13.11 -2.07 5.02
N VAL A 222 14.07 -2.94 5.39
CA VAL A 222 13.77 -4.27 5.94
C VAL A 222 13.07 -4.16 7.28
N LYS A 223 13.48 -3.23 8.15
CA LYS A 223 12.78 -3.04 9.42
C LYS A 223 11.34 -2.55 9.19
N ALA A 224 11.10 -1.65 8.24
CA ALA A 224 9.76 -1.19 7.91
C ALA A 224 8.88 -2.32 7.34
N ALA A 225 9.44 -3.18 6.48
CA ALA A 225 8.74 -4.34 5.93
C ALA A 225 8.38 -5.36 7.02
N THR A 226 9.31 -5.66 7.94
CA THR A 226 9.03 -6.50 9.12
C THR A 226 8.00 -5.86 10.06
N ASP A 227 8.10 -4.56 10.33
CA ASP A 227 7.10 -3.82 11.13
C ASP A 227 5.71 -3.88 10.46
N THR A 228 5.63 -3.85 9.13
CA THR A 228 4.38 -4.08 8.37
C THR A 228 3.89 -5.52 8.49
N GLY A 229 4.74 -6.51 8.29
CA GLY A 229 4.38 -7.92 8.47
C GLY A 229 3.81 -8.18 9.86
N ILE A 230 4.48 -7.68 10.92
CA ILE A 230 4.00 -7.78 12.29
C ILE A 230 2.67 -7.07 12.47
N ARG A 231 2.50 -5.86 11.90
CA ARG A 231 1.30 -5.03 12.08
C ARG A 231 0.05 -5.65 11.44
N GLU A 232 0.18 -6.20 10.24
CA GLU A 232 -0.95 -6.77 9.49
C GLU A 232 -1.19 -8.27 9.76
N ALA A 233 -0.23 -9.00 10.34
CA ALA A 233 -0.44 -10.37 10.82
C ALA A 233 -1.50 -10.45 11.93
N GLY A 234 -2.26 -11.55 11.97
CA GLY A 234 -3.33 -11.78 12.95
C GLY A 234 -4.24 -12.93 12.55
N ILE A 235 -5.12 -13.36 13.46
CA ILE A 235 -6.09 -14.43 13.20
C ILE A 235 -6.95 -14.05 11.96
N ASP A 236 -7.22 -15.03 11.10
CA ASP A 236 -7.90 -14.95 9.80
C ASP A 236 -7.14 -14.27 8.65
N VAL A 237 -5.93 -13.75 8.86
CA VAL A 237 -5.12 -13.11 7.81
C VAL A 237 -4.54 -14.16 6.86
N ARG A 238 -4.62 -13.90 5.55
CA ARG A 238 -4.11 -14.81 4.50
C ARG A 238 -2.62 -14.57 4.22
N LEU A 239 -1.84 -15.64 4.19
CA LEU A 239 -0.38 -15.58 4.10
C LEU A 239 0.09 -14.95 2.77
N GLY A 240 -0.52 -15.29 1.63
CA GLY A 240 -0.19 -14.70 0.33
C GLY A 240 -0.56 -13.22 0.18
N GLU A 241 -1.48 -12.71 1.02
CA GLU A 241 -1.81 -11.28 1.09
C GLU A 241 -0.87 -10.52 2.03
N LEU A 242 -0.49 -11.14 3.15
CA LEU A 242 0.50 -10.62 4.09
C LEU A 242 1.86 -10.38 3.42
N GLY A 243 2.30 -11.32 2.57
CA GLY A 243 3.50 -11.15 1.75
C GLY A 243 3.41 -10.02 0.73
N GLY A 244 2.19 -9.65 0.30
CA GLY A 244 1.97 -8.47 -0.54
C GLY A 244 2.26 -7.16 0.21
N TYR A 245 1.80 -7.03 1.46
CA TYR A 245 2.08 -5.84 2.28
C TYR A 245 3.56 -5.72 2.67
N ILE A 246 4.22 -6.86 2.90
CA ILE A 246 5.67 -6.93 3.13
C ILE A 246 6.41 -6.42 1.89
N GLN A 247 6.08 -6.94 0.70
CA GLN A 247 6.70 -6.53 -0.56
C GLN A 247 6.48 -5.05 -0.88
N GLU A 248 5.23 -4.57 -0.82
CA GLU A 248 4.89 -3.17 -1.07
C GLU A 248 5.66 -2.22 -0.14
N THR A 249 5.85 -2.62 1.12
CA THR A 249 6.69 -1.83 2.05
C THR A 249 8.17 -1.91 1.68
N MET A 250 8.70 -3.10 1.42
CA MET A 250 10.13 -3.33 1.11
C MET A 250 10.58 -2.58 -0.16
N GLU A 251 9.83 -2.76 -1.25
CA GLU A 251 10.19 -2.30 -2.59
C GLU A 251 9.88 -0.81 -2.82
N SER A 252 9.26 -0.15 -1.82
CA SER A 252 9.14 1.32 -1.76
C SER A 252 10.43 2.05 -1.36
N TYR A 253 11.50 1.33 -1.02
CA TYR A 253 12.78 1.89 -0.59
C TYR A 253 13.91 1.68 -1.61
N GLU A 254 14.81 2.66 -1.66
CA GLU A 254 16.07 2.63 -2.38
C GLU A 254 17.25 2.91 -1.44
N VAL A 255 18.43 2.40 -1.78
CA VAL A 255 19.69 2.63 -1.06
C VAL A 255 20.78 3.06 -2.05
N GLU A 256 21.50 4.13 -1.72
CA GLU A 256 22.62 4.64 -2.51
C GLU A 256 23.95 4.14 -1.93
N VAL A 257 24.75 3.46 -2.74
CA VAL A 257 25.97 2.78 -2.37
C VAL A 257 27.06 3.20 -3.35
N ASN A 258 28.14 3.82 -2.87
CA ASN A 258 29.20 4.40 -3.70
C ASN A 258 28.71 5.21 -4.94
N GLY A 259 27.69 6.06 -4.76
CA GLY A 259 27.13 6.89 -5.84
C GLY A 259 26.23 6.17 -6.85
N LYS A 260 25.85 4.91 -6.57
CA LYS A 260 24.91 4.13 -7.37
C LYS A 260 23.69 3.75 -6.53
N VAL A 261 22.49 4.04 -7.05
CA VAL A 261 21.22 3.68 -6.41
C VAL A 261 20.84 2.24 -6.73
N TYR A 262 20.34 1.53 -5.71
CA TYR A 262 19.79 0.18 -5.79
C TYR A 262 18.39 0.17 -5.17
N PRO A 263 17.34 -0.31 -5.88
CA PRO A 263 16.05 -0.60 -5.24
C PRO A 263 16.22 -1.77 -4.27
N VAL A 264 15.62 -1.70 -3.09
CA VAL A 264 15.63 -2.80 -2.12
C VAL A 264 14.58 -3.82 -2.54
N LYS A 265 15.00 -5.06 -2.81
CA LYS A 265 14.11 -6.14 -3.24
C LYS A 265 13.80 -7.08 -2.08
N ALA A 266 12.56 -7.53 -1.98
CA ALA A 266 12.23 -8.66 -1.11
C ALA A 266 12.93 -9.93 -1.62
N ILE A 267 13.48 -10.77 -0.72
CA ILE A 267 14.04 -12.06 -1.14
C ILE A 267 12.89 -13.06 -1.35
N ALA A 268 12.47 -13.22 -2.61
CA ALA A 268 11.23 -13.87 -3.01
C ALA A 268 11.16 -15.40 -2.74
N ASN A 269 12.28 -16.02 -2.37
CA ASN A 269 12.36 -17.42 -1.97
C ASN A 269 12.85 -17.63 -0.52
N LEU A 270 12.66 -16.62 0.33
CA LEU A 270 12.65 -16.76 1.79
C LEU A 270 11.25 -16.45 2.32
N SER A 271 10.96 -16.93 3.52
CA SER A 271 9.66 -16.83 4.17
C SER A 271 9.80 -17.00 5.67
N GLY A 272 9.18 -16.12 6.46
CA GLY A 272 8.90 -16.44 7.87
C GLY A 272 7.98 -17.66 7.98
N HIS A 273 7.68 -18.11 9.19
CA HIS A 273 7.01 -19.41 9.38
C HIS A 273 6.23 -19.50 10.68
N SER A 274 5.23 -20.38 10.71
CA SER A 274 4.68 -20.88 11.96
C SER A 274 5.77 -21.62 12.75
N ILE A 275 5.72 -21.60 14.08
CA ILE A 275 6.63 -22.34 14.97
C ILE A 275 5.82 -23.39 15.75
N LEU A 276 6.34 -24.61 15.86
CA LEU A 276 5.75 -25.71 16.62
C LEU A 276 6.65 -26.12 17.80
N PRO A 277 6.12 -26.80 18.84
CA PRO A 277 6.95 -27.33 19.92
C PRO A 277 8.09 -28.21 19.39
N TYR A 278 9.33 -27.85 19.72
CA TYR A 278 10.57 -28.52 19.29
C TYR A 278 10.84 -28.50 17.77
N GLN A 279 10.11 -27.69 16.98
CA GLN A 279 10.23 -27.65 15.53
C GLN A 279 10.09 -26.20 15.02
N ILE A 280 11.20 -25.65 14.49
CA ILE A 280 11.29 -24.23 14.10
C ILE A 280 10.38 -23.89 12.92
N HIS A 281 10.46 -24.67 11.83
CA HIS A 281 9.57 -24.56 10.67
C HIS A 281 8.35 -25.45 10.87
N GLY A 282 7.21 -24.85 11.22
CA GLY A 282 5.91 -25.51 11.28
C GLY A 282 5.26 -25.75 9.91
N SER A 283 3.94 -25.86 9.87
CA SER A 283 3.17 -26.20 8.66
C SER A 283 2.89 -25.03 7.71
N LYS A 284 3.12 -23.78 8.12
CA LYS A 284 2.77 -22.57 7.37
C LYS A 284 3.98 -21.67 7.14
N ALA A 285 4.09 -21.11 5.93
CA ALA A 285 5.11 -20.15 5.53
C ALA A 285 4.49 -18.76 5.30
N VAL A 286 5.12 -17.71 5.81
CA VAL A 286 4.78 -16.30 5.62
C VAL A 286 5.64 -15.77 4.47
N PRO A 287 5.13 -15.67 3.24
CA PRO A 287 5.93 -15.25 2.10
C PRO A 287 6.34 -13.77 2.23
N LEU A 288 7.49 -13.41 1.66
CA LEU A 288 7.97 -12.02 1.58
C LEU A 288 7.47 -11.27 0.34
N VAL A 289 6.83 -11.97 -0.59
CA VAL A 289 6.26 -11.46 -1.85
C VAL A 289 4.79 -11.84 -1.96
N ARG A 290 4.02 -11.13 -2.78
CA ARG A 290 2.60 -11.49 -3.00
C ARG A 290 2.51 -12.85 -3.68
N THR A 291 1.76 -13.78 -3.08
CA THR A 291 1.44 -15.09 -3.68
C THR A 291 -0.06 -15.29 -3.79
N GLU A 292 -0.49 -16.38 -4.44
CA GLU A 292 -1.90 -16.81 -4.45
C GLU A 292 -2.29 -17.65 -3.21
N ASP A 293 -1.42 -17.78 -2.21
CA ASP A 293 -1.72 -18.58 -1.00
C ASP A 293 -2.87 -17.98 -0.18
N GLN A 294 -3.93 -18.79 0.01
CA GLN A 294 -5.13 -18.45 0.75
C GLN A 294 -5.14 -19.02 2.18
N THR A 295 -4.09 -19.75 2.57
CA THR A 295 -3.89 -20.28 3.93
C THR A 295 -3.95 -19.15 4.95
N LYS A 296 -4.63 -19.40 6.07
CA LYS A 296 -4.86 -18.42 7.13
C LYS A 296 -3.92 -18.64 8.32
N MET A 297 -3.60 -17.54 9.00
CA MET A 297 -3.16 -17.55 10.39
C MET A 297 -4.35 -17.87 11.32
N GLU A 298 -4.12 -18.72 12.32
CA GLU A 298 -5.13 -19.25 13.24
C GLU A 298 -4.83 -18.90 14.71
N GLU A 299 -5.79 -19.17 15.59
CA GLU A 299 -5.71 -18.89 17.02
C GLU A 299 -4.79 -19.88 17.74
N GLY A 300 -3.95 -19.38 18.66
CA GLY A 300 -2.96 -20.19 19.38
C GLY A 300 -1.66 -20.44 18.60
N GLU A 301 -1.56 -19.98 17.35
CA GLU A 301 -0.34 -20.11 16.55
C GLU A 301 0.76 -19.12 16.96
N TYR A 302 2.00 -19.59 16.80
CA TYR A 302 3.24 -18.84 16.99
C TYR A 302 3.82 -18.61 15.59
N PHE A 303 4.28 -17.40 15.28
CA PHE A 303 4.90 -17.10 13.98
C PHE A 303 6.21 -16.32 14.14
N ALA A 304 7.26 -16.81 13.49
CA ALA A 304 8.41 -16.02 13.06
C ALA A 304 7.96 -15.06 11.96
N ILE A 305 7.91 -13.76 12.25
CA ILE A 305 7.69 -12.72 11.24
C ILE A 305 9.01 -12.06 10.94
N GLU A 306 9.76 -12.67 10.02
CA GLU A 306 10.98 -12.13 9.44
C GLU A 306 10.73 -11.53 8.04
N THR A 307 11.59 -10.60 7.65
CA THR A 307 11.72 -10.18 6.25
C THR A 307 13.19 -9.97 5.90
N PHE A 308 13.52 -10.20 4.63
CA PHE A 308 14.86 -10.05 4.06
C PHE A 308 14.80 -9.12 2.85
N GLY A 309 15.62 -8.08 2.87
CA GLY A 309 15.82 -7.15 1.75
C GLY A 309 17.20 -7.31 1.15
N SER A 310 17.31 -7.17 -0.18
CA SER A 310 18.56 -7.36 -0.95
C SER A 310 18.78 -6.24 -1.96
N THR A 311 20.03 -5.82 -2.14
CA THR A 311 20.46 -4.98 -3.28
C THR A 311 20.78 -5.80 -4.54
N GLY A 312 20.75 -7.13 -4.44
CA GLY A 312 21.11 -8.09 -5.49
C GLY A 312 19.96 -8.47 -6.41
N ARG A 313 19.70 -9.78 -6.53
CA ARG A 313 18.64 -10.32 -7.41
C ARG A 313 17.27 -10.30 -6.74
N GLY A 314 17.21 -10.30 -5.41
CA GLY A 314 15.99 -10.61 -4.65
C GLY A 314 15.73 -12.11 -4.58
N ARG A 315 16.80 -12.93 -4.69
CA ARG A 315 16.69 -14.40 -4.67
C ARG A 315 17.99 -15.05 -4.18
N VAL A 316 17.86 -15.91 -3.18
CA VAL A 316 18.98 -16.70 -2.62
C VAL A 316 19.15 -18.04 -3.33
N VAL A 317 20.39 -18.53 -3.32
CA VAL A 317 20.79 -19.91 -3.67
C VAL A 317 21.71 -20.43 -2.57
N GLU A 318 21.80 -21.74 -2.44
CA GLU A 318 22.70 -22.41 -1.48
C GLU A 318 24.17 -22.16 -1.87
N SER A 319 25.02 -21.71 -0.94
CA SER A 319 26.42 -21.39 -1.22
C SER A 319 27.29 -21.36 0.03
N GLY A 320 28.39 -22.10 0.03
CA GLY A 320 29.34 -22.19 1.14
C GLY A 320 29.12 -23.43 2.03
N ASP A 321 29.98 -23.61 3.02
CA ASP A 321 29.96 -24.80 3.88
C ASP A 321 28.75 -24.85 4.80
N CYS A 322 27.95 -25.92 4.68
CA CYS A 322 26.79 -26.14 5.55
C CYS A 322 27.19 -26.33 7.01
N SER A 323 26.73 -25.44 7.88
CA SER A 323 26.90 -25.53 9.33
C SER A 323 25.65 -25.94 10.09
N HIS A 324 24.45 -25.66 9.57
CA HIS A 324 23.16 -25.94 10.23
C HIS A 324 22.56 -27.30 9.81
N TYR A 325 21.99 -28.01 10.77
CA TYR A 325 21.36 -29.32 10.58
C TYR A 325 20.16 -29.48 11.52
N ALA A 326 19.12 -30.22 11.14
CA ALA A 326 18.03 -30.59 12.04
C ALA A 326 17.53 -32.01 11.74
N ARG A 327 17.14 -32.78 12.76
CA ARG A 327 16.53 -34.10 12.53
C ARG A 327 15.13 -33.94 11.96
N VAL A 328 14.76 -34.76 10.97
CA VAL A 328 13.38 -34.84 10.53
C VAL A 328 12.51 -35.39 11.68
N PRO A 329 11.33 -34.79 11.98
CA PRO A 329 10.45 -35.27 13.04
C PRO A 329 10.00 -36.72 12.81
N GLU A 330 9.50 -37.02 11.61
CA GLU A 330 9.11 -38.36 11.16
C GLU A 330 10.07 -38.84 10.06
N PRO A 331 11.27 -39.32 10.40
CA PRO A 331 12.25 -39.74 9.41
C PRO A 331 11.83 -41.06 8.74
N PRO A 332 12.23 -41.31 7.48
CA PRO A 332 11.95 -42.57 6.80
C PRO A 332 12.61 -43.73 7.55
N ARG A 333 11.93 -44.88 7.60
CA ARG A 333 12.40 -46.09 8.32
C ARG A 333 13.49 -46.84 7.56
N VAL A 334 14.66 -46.21 7.40
CA VAL A 334 15.80 -46.75 6.65
C VAL A 334 16.74 -47.52 7.59
N PRO A 335 17.11 -48.78 7.28
CA PRO A 335 18.01 -49.57 8.12
C PRO A 335 19.47 -49.10 7.97
N LEU A 336 19.88 -48.15 8.81
CA LEU A 336 21.27 -47.68 8.89
C LEU A 336 22.25 -48.87 9.00
N ARG A 337 23.18 -48.97 8.04
CA ARG A 337 24.26 -49.98 8.06
C ARG A 337 25.51 -49.46 8.78
N LEU A 338 25.80 -48.16 8.64
CA LEU A 338 26.97 -47.51 9.23
C LEU A 338 26.82 -47.38 10.77
N THR A 339 27.73 -47.98 11.54
CA THR A 339 27.69 -47.96 13.01
C THR A 339 27.89 -46.56 13.59
N SER A 340 28.77 -45.76 13.01
CA SER A 340 28.98 -44.36 13.40
C SER A 340 27.75 -43.48 13.15
N ALA A 341 26.95 -43.75 12.10
CA ALA A 341 25.67 -43.05 11.89
C ALA A 341 24.62 -43.42 12.94
N LYS A 342 24.57 -44.67 13.41
CA LYS A 342 23.71 -45.05 14.56
C LYS A 342 24.15 -44.32 15.84
N SER A 343 25.46 -44.26 16.10
CA SER A 343 26.01 -43.54 17.25
C SER A 343 25.64 -42.06 17.21
N LEU A 344 25.93 -41.39 16.08
CA LEU A 344 25.64 -39.98 15.89
C LEU A 344 24.13 -39.68 15.96
N LEU A 345 23.27 -40.55 15.40
CA LEU A 345 21.82 -40.39 15.51
C LEU A 345 21.34 -40.53 16.96
N ASN A 346 21.91 -41.44 17.75
CA ASN A 346 21.64 -41.53 19.17
C ASN A 346 22.07 -40.26 19.92
N THR A 347 23.24 -39.69 19.58
CA THR A 347 23.70 -38.40 20.13
C THR A 347 22.78 -37.25 19.75
N ILE A 348 22.35 -37.16 18.49
CA ILE A 348 21.39 -36.15 18.01
C ILE A 348 20.05 -36.29 18.77
N ASN A 349 19.50 -37.50 18.85
CA ASN A 349 18.26 -37.78 19.57
C ASN A 349 18.36 -37.45 21.08
N LYS A 350 19.54 -37.62 21.69
CA LYS A 350 19.76 -37.33 23.12
C LYS A 350 19.91 -35.84 23.44
N ASN A 351 20.48 -35.05 22.53
CA ASN A 351 20.90 -33.66 22.82
C ASN A 351 20.10 -32.59 22.05
N PHE A 352 19.56 -32.92 20.88
CA PHE A 352 18.90 -31.95 19.98
C PHE A 352 17.49 -32.38 19.56
N GLY A 353 17.20 -33.69 19.47
CA GLY A 353 15.88 -34.18 19.11
C GLY A 353 15.53 -33.72 17.69
N THR A 354 14.55 -32.82 17.56
CA THR A 354 14.19 -32.10 16.33
C THR A 354 14.61 -30.62 16.31
N ILE A 355 15.18 -30.11 17.41
CA ILE A 355 15.73 -28.75 17.48
C ILE A 355 16.95 -28.66 16.54
N PRO A 356 17.10 -27.59 15.74
CA PRO A 356 18.29 -27.40 14.92
C PRO A 356 19.58 -27.29 15.73
N PHE A 357 20.67 -27.83 15.19
CA PHE A 357 22.01 -27.83 15.76
C PHE A 357 23.05 -27.50 14.67
N CYS A 358 24.30 -27.24 15.09
CA CYS A 358 25.41 -27.04 14.15
C CYS A 358 26.61 -27.91 14.49
N ARG A 359 27.61 -27.95 13.60
CA ARG A 359 28.87 -28.70 13.78
C ARG A 359 29.54 -28.37 15.13
N ARG A 360 29.65 -27.07 15.47
CA ARG A 360 30.16 -26.60 16.78
C ARG A 360 29.42 -27.20 17.98
N TYR A 361 28.15 -27.59 17.85
CA TYR A 361 27.39 -28.18 18.97
C TYR A 361 27.71 -29.67 19.14
N LEU A 362 27.99 -30.38 18.05
CA LEU A 362 28.56 -31.73 18.09
C LEU A 362 29.97 -31.71 18.69
N ASP A 363 30.82 -30.78 18.25
CA ASP A 363 32.17 -30.58 18.79
C ASP A 363 32.12 -30.31 20.32
N ARG A 364 31.21 -29.42 20.76
CA ARG A 364 31.03 -29.01 22.18
C ARG A 364 30.51 -30.12 23.09
N ILE A 365 29.87 -31.18 22.55
CA ILE A 365 29.47 -32.37 23.31
C ILE A 365 30.44 -33.54 23.16
N GLY A 366 31.58 -33.34 22.48
CA GLY A 366 32.67 -34.31 22.37
C GLY A 366 32.58 -35.28 21.19
N GLU A 367 31.65 -35.08 20.25
CA GLU A 367 31.65 -35.83 18.99
C GLU A 367 32.84 -35.41 18.12
N SER A 368 33.45 -36.35 17.41
CA SER A 368 34.57 -36.05 16.50
C SER A 368 34.57 -36.99 15.28
N LYS A 369 35.14 -36.53 14.16
CA LYS A 369 35.17 -37.25 12.87
C LYS A 369 33.78 -37.66 12.34
N TYR A 370 32.73 -37.01 12.84
CA TYR A 370 31.32 -37.34 12.57
C TYR A 370 30.84 -37.00 11.16
N LEU A 371 31.56 -36.21 10.36
CA LEU A 371 31.09 -35.71 9.06
C LEU A 371 30.62 -36.81 8.10
N LEU A 372 31.34 -37.94 8.01
CA LEU A 372 30.90 -39.07 7.19
C LEU A 372 29.59 -39.70 7.68
N ALA A 373 29.40 -39.75 9.00
CA ALA A 373 28.16 -40.23 9.61
C ALA A 373 27.00 -39.23 9.45
N LEU A 374 27.28 -37.93 9.57
CA LEU A 374 26.30 -36.85 9.38
C LEU A 374 25.82 -36.80 7.93
N ASN A 375 26.74 -36.80 6.96
CA ASN A 375 26.42 -36.85 5.54
C ASN A 375 25.66 -38.13 5.17
N HIS A 376 25.91 -39.26 5.85
CA HIS A 376 25.11 -40.47 5.68
C HIS A 376 23.68 -40.30 6.25
N LEU A 377 23.49 -39.68 7.42
CA LEU A 377 22.15 -39.40 7.96
C LEU A 377 21.35 -38.44 7.05
N VAL A 378 22.02 -37.47 6.43
CA VAL A 378 21.46 -36.59 5.40
C VAL A 378 21.07 -37.37 4.14
N ALA A 379 21.99 -38.16 3.59
CA ALA A 379 21.73 -38.99 2.41
C ALA A 379 20.70 -40.11 2.63
N GLN A 380 20.20 -40.32 3.86
CA GLN A 380 19.09 -41.24 4.17
C GLN A 380 17.80 -40.50 4.60
N GLY A 381 17.77 -39.16 4.51
CA GLY A 381 16.60 -38.34 4.85
C GLY A 381 16.22 -38.32 6.34
N ILE A 382 17.16 -38.68 7.23
CA ILE A 382 16.93 -38.71 8.68
C ILE A 382 17.26 -37.35 9.31
N VAL A 383 18.22 -36.63 8.73
CA VAL A 383 18.62 -35.27 9.09
C VAL A 383 18.53 -34.43 7.83
N ASN A 384 17.99 -33.23 7.91
CA ASN A 384 18.13 -32.22 6.86
C ASN A 384 19.34 -31.35 7.17
N ASP A 385 20.15 -31.07 6.16
CA ASP A 385 21.15 -30.02 6.16
C ASP A 385 20.53 -28.70 5.67
N TYR A 386 21.03 -27.58 6.19
CA TYR A 386 20.57 -26.23 5.87
C TYR A 386 21.79 -25.37 5.51
N PRO A 387 22.25 -25.42 4.25
CA PRO A 387 23.40 -24.64 3.80
C PRO A 387 23.12 -23.13 3.79
N PRO A 388 24.15 -22.27 3.82
CA PRO A 388 23.98 -20.83 3.80
C PRO A 388 23.27 -20.35 2.53
N LEU A 389 22.33 -19.41 2.68
CA LEU A 389 21.46 -18.94 1.61
C LEU A 389 21.88 -17.55 1.14
N CYS A 390 22.43 -17.47 -0.07
CA CYS A 390 23.16 -16.31 -0.59
C CYS A 390 22.54 -15.72 -1.87
N ASP A 391 22.35 -14.40 -1.91
CA ASP A 391 22.09 -13.68 -3.16
C ASP A 391 23.42 -13.48 -3.95
N ALA A 392 23.41 -12.70 -5.03
CA ALA A 392 24.57 -12.51 -5.89
C ALA A 392 25.79 -11.96 -5.10
N PRO A 393 27.00 -12.52 -5.30
CA PRO A 393 28.23 -11.98 -4.73
C PRO A 393 28.38 -10.46 -4.97
N GLY A 394 28.78 -9.74 -3.93
CA GLY A 394 28.87 -8.27 -3.96
C GLY A 394 27.56 -7.52 -3.71
N SER A 395 26.42 -8.20 -3.56
CA SER A 395 25.20 -7.59 -2.99
C SER A 395 25.26 -7.53 -1.46
N MET A 396 24.39 -6.71 -0.87
CA MET A 396 24.14 -6.69 0.57
C MET A 396 22.70 -7.12 0.85
N THR A 397 22.53 -7.92 1.90
CA THR A 397 21.23 -8.33 2.43
C THR A 397 21.09 -7.91 3.90
N ALA A 398 19.88 -7.54 4.31
CA ALA A 398 19.51 -7.25 5.70
C ALA A 398 18.28 -8.08 6.09
N GLN A 399 18.17 -8.43 7.38
CA GLN A 399 17.06 -9.18 8.01
C GLN A 399 16.60 -8.43 9.27
N PHE A 400 15.30 -8.43 9.52
CA PHE A 400 14.72 -8.08 10.82
C PHE A 400 13.54 -8.99 11.10
N GLU A 401 13.36 -9.35 12.38
CA GLU A 401 12.36 -10.35 12.76
C GLU A 401 11.84 -10.16 14.18
N HIS A 402 10.58 -10.54 14.41
CA HIS A 402 10.06 -10.85 15.73
C HIS A 402 9.13 -12.07 15.73
N THR A 403 9.23 -12.95 16.74
CA THR A 403 8.15 -13.88 17.09
C THR A 403 6.89 -13.11 17.50
N ILE A 404 5.73 -13.50 16.97
CA ILE A 404 4.40 -13.12 17.48
C ILE A 404 3.65 -14.35 17.99
N LEU A 405 2.77 -14.15 18.96
CA LEU A 405 1.81 -15.14 19.46
C LEU A 405 0.38 -14.66 19.23
N LEU A 406 -0.45 -15.49 18.60
CA LEU A 406 -1.85 -15.20 18.30
C LEU A 406 -2.79 -15.70 19.41
N ARG A 407 -2.69 -15.08 20.60
CA ARG A 407 -3.49 -15.42 21.80
C ARG A 407 -4.99 -15.25 21.51
N PRO A 408 -5.91 -15.92 22.24
CA PRO A 408 -7.35 -15.82 22.02
C PRO A 408 -7.92 -14.39 22.07
N THR A 409 -7.36 -13.50 22.92
CA THR A 409 -7.87 -12.12 23.09
C THR A 409 -7.09 -11.06 22.30
N ARG A 410 -5.77 -11.23 22.14
CA ARG A 410 -4.84 -10.22 21.59
C ARG A 410 -3.65 -10.89 20.89
N LYS A 411 -2.97 -10.17 20.00
CA LYS A 411 -1.65 -10.55 19.48
C LYS A 411 -0.56 -10.05 20.45
N GLU A 412 0.41 -10.89 20.79
CA GLU A 412 1.57 -10.48 21.60
C GLU A 412 2.84 -10.50 20.73
N VAL A 413 3.48 -9.34 20.57
CA VAL A 413 4.77 -9.20 19.88
C VAL A 413 5.88 -9.32 20.91
N LEU A 414 6.43 -10.53 21.04
CA LEU A 414 7.05 -11.02 22.28
C LEU A 414 8.27 -10.22 22.76
N LEU A 415 8.97 -9.52 21.87
CA LEU A 415 10.24 -8.84 22.18
C LEU A 415 10.14 -7.33 22.45
N PHE A 416 9.02 -6.68 22.15
CA PHE A 416 8.80 -5.28 22.55
C PHE A 416 8.28 -5.25 23.99
N ALA A 417 9.07 -4.75 24.93
CA ALA A 417 8.62 -4.62 26.32
C ALA A 417 7.77 -3.35 26.50
N PRO A 418 6.62 -3.41 27.20
CA PRO A 418 5.85 -2.20 27.52
C PRO A 418 6.67 -1.24 28.41
N PRO A 419 6.49 0.09 28.28
CA PRO A 419 7.29 1.07 29.00
C PRO A 419 7.10 0.92 30.52
N ALA A 420 8.19 0.57 31.22
CA ALA A 420 8.14 0.08 32.59
C ALA A 420 7.50 1.07 33.58
N LEU A 421 6.47 0.59 34.30
CA LEU A 421 5.81 1.27 35.42
C LEU A 421 6.83 1.66 36.50
N THR A 422 7.24 2.94 36.49
CA THR A 422 8.28 3.50 37.35
C THR A 422 7.71 4.62 38.23
N ASP A 423 8.25 4.77 39.46
CA ASP A 423 7.68 5.61 40.54
C ASP A 423 7.33 7.04 40.05
N PRO A 424 6.10 7.54 40.24
CA PRO A 424 5.64 8.85 39.75
C PRO A 424 6.45 10.07 40.23
N ARG A 425 7.43 9.91 41.13
CA ARG A 425 8.17 11.02 41.77
C ARG A 425 9.55 11.36 41.19
N ASN A 426 10.03 10.64 40.17
CA ASN A 426 11.38 10.87 39.62
C ASN A 426 11.45 11.45 38.20
N VAL A 427 10.33 11.66 37.50
CA VAL A 427 10.34 12.11 36.10
C VAL A 427 10.46 13.64 35.96
N LEU A 428 11.55 14.20 36.53
CA LEU A 428 11.92 15.62 36.40
C LEU A 428 13.45 15.82 36.39
N ARG A 429 14.16 14.88 35.76
CA ARG A 429 15.56 14.92 35.31
C ARG A 429 15.72 13.85 34.21
N ILE A 430 16.74 14.00 33.35
CA ILE A 430 16.92 13.22 32.10
C ILE A 430 15.91 13.61 31.00
N ASP A 431 16.04 14.84 30.49
CA ASP A 431 15.94 15.10 29.04
C ASP A 431 16.70 16.40 28.64
N LEU A 432 17.96 16.49 29.05
CA LEU A 432 18.79 17.71 28.92
C LEU A 432 20.28 17.37 28.71
N ARG A 433 20.58 16.20 28.11
CA ARG A 433 21.96 15.68 28.00
C ARG A 433 22.32 15.00 26.66
N ALA A 434 21.54 15.25 25.61
CA ALA A 434 21.78 14.73 24.25
C ALA A 434 21.97 15.85 23.19
N ARG A 435 22.35 17.07 23.60
CA ARG A 435 22.72 18.19 22.71
C ARG A 435 24.06 18.83 23.09
N HIS A 436 25.07 18.01 23.38
CA HIS A 436 26.47 18.44 23.47
C HIS A 436 27.42 17.24 23.28
N GLU A 437 27.94 17.06 22.05
CA GLU A 437 29.26 16.46 21.75
C GLU A 437 29.52 16.41 20.23
N ARG A 438 29.85 17.58 19.65
CA ARG A 438 30.80 17.82 18.54
C ARG A 438 30.63 19.24 17.98
N GLY A 439 31.46 20.17 18.45
CA GLY A 439 31.93 21.29 17.61
C GLY A 439 33.21 20.86 16.86
N MET A 440 33.92 21.72 16.13
CA MET A 440 33.80 23.18 15.87
C MET A 440 34.12 23.42 14.36
N THR A 441 34.26 24.62 13.75
CA THR A 441 34.58 25.98 14.25
C THR A 441 34.16 27.05 13.20
N TRP A 442 33.42 28.10 13.62
CA TRP A 442 33.58 29.57 13.37
C TRP A 442 34.11 30.15 12.03
N PRO A 443 33.98 31.48 11.75
CA PRO A 443 33.49 32.62 12.56
C PRO A 443 32.22 33.31 11.95
N PHE A 444 31.64 34.41 12.44
CA PHE A 444 32.11 35.54 13.27
C PHE A 444 31.06 36.01 14.29
N SER A 445 31.51 36.74 15.32
CA SER A 445 30.67 37.37 16.35
C SER A 445 30.43 38.87 16.09
N LEU A 446 29.41 39.46 16.73
CA LEU A 446 29.46 40.87 17.16
C LEU A 446 28.47 41.19 18.30
N PHE A 447 28.98 41.85 19.34
CA PHE A 447 28.32 42.51 20.50
C PHE A 447 27.33 41.74 21.42
N TRP A 448 27.62 41.82 22.72
CA TRP A 448 26.73 41.50 23.84
C TRP A 448 26.99 42.46 25.00
N SER A 449 26.00 43.29 25.35
CA SER A 449 25.92 44.12 26.58
C SER A 449 24.54 44.80 26.63
N GLY A 450 23.96 45.11 27.79
CA GLY A 450 24.39 44.82 29.16
C GLY A 450 23.72 45.75 30.18
N ASP A 451 23.53 45.26 31.42
CA ASP A 451 23.12 45.98 32.63
C ASP A 451 21.72 46.63 32.72
N GLU A 452 21.44 47.17 33.92
CA GLU A 452 20.14 47.10 34.59
C GLU A 452 19.35 48.44 34.64
N GLY A 453 18.19 48.43 35.31
CA GLY A 453 17.35 49.63 35.54
C GLY A 453 17.82 50.50 36.74
N PRO A 454 16.95 51.30 37.39
CA PRO A 454 15.48 51.38 37.28
C PRO A 454 14.93 52.80 37.03
N GLY A 455 13.61 52.97 36.84
CA GLY A 455 12.98 54.30 36.92
C GLY A 455 11.58 54.43 36.32
N LEU A 456 10.63 54.95 37.11
CA LEU A 456 9.23 55.23 36.78
C LEU A 456 9.02 56.05 35.48
N SER A 457 8.01 55.66 34.67
CA SER A 457 6.83 56.52 34.48
C SER A 457 5.64 55.76 33.85
N THR A 458 4.42 56.23 34.14
CA THR A 458 3.14 55.57 33.86
C THR A 458 2.64 55.70 32.42
N SER A 459 2.04 54.63 31.87
CA SER A 459 0.74 54.79 31.18
C SER A 459 -0.10 53.51 31.14
N LYS A 460 -1.42 53.72 31.16
CA LYS A 460 -2.49 52.71 31.30
C LYS A 460 -2.54 51.74 30.11
N ARG A 461 -2.77 50.45 30.42
CA ARG A 461 -3.94 49.75 29.84
C ARG A 461 -4.45 48.64 30.76
N THR A 462 -5.75 48.66 31.04
CA THR A 462 -6.41 47.73 31.95
C THR A 462 -6.69 46.38 31.28
N SER A 463 -6.54 45.29 32.05
CA SER A 463 -6.97 43.96 31.62
C SER A 463 -8.48 43.92 31.42
N THR A 464 -8.91 43.61 30.20
CA THR A 464 -10.28 43.17 29.90
C THR A 464 -10.23 41.77 29.33
N ARG A 465 -10.46 40.80 30.22
CA ARG A 465 -10.42 39.35 30.03
C ARG A 465 -11.30 38.90 28.86
N ALA A 466 -10.70 38.76 27.67
CA ALA A 466 -11.29 37.95 26.60
C ALA A 466 -11.43 36.50 27.10
N LYS A 467 -12.57 35.86 26.80
CA LYS A 467 -12.86 34.51 27.29
C LYS A 467 -12.16 33.47 26.41
N ASN A 468 -11.52 32.48 27.02
CA ASN A 468 -11.21 31.24 26.32
C ASN A 468 -12.53 30.58 25.92
N ILE A 469 -12.78 30.44 24.62
CA ILE A 469 -13.89 29.64 24.09
C ILE A 469 -13.30 28.28 23.70
N THR A 470 -13.37 27.33 24.63
CA THR A 470 -13.10 25.92 24.38
C THR A 470 -14.34 25.26 23.77
N SER A 471 -14.64 25.60 22.51
CA SER A 471 -15.61 24.84 21.71
C SER A 471 -14.98 23.54 21.21
N PRO A 472 -15.73 22.42 21.12
CA PRO A 472 -15.28 21.25 20.37
C PRO A 472 -15.16 21.59 18.87
N PRO A 473 -14.32 20.87 18.10
CA PRO A 473 -14.10 21.13 16.67
C PRO A 473 -15.38 21.13 15.82
N ALA A 474 -16.42 20.43 16.26
CA ALA A 474 -17.74 20.42 15.62
C ALA A 474 -18.35 21.83 15.39
N HIS A 475 -17.96 22.86 16.16
CA HIS A 475 -18.40 24.23 15.90
C HIS A 475 -17.91 24.77 14.53
N LEU A 476 -16.80 24.26 14.02
CA LEU A 476 -16.25 24.64 12.71
C LEU A 476 -17.06 24.02 11.54
N LEU A 477 -17.84 22.97 11.83
CA LEU A 477 -18.78 22.34 10.87
C LEU A 477 -20.10 23.12 10.73
N VAL A 478 -20.37 24.11 11.57
CA VAL A 478 -21.61 24.92 11.51
C VAL A 478 -21.78 25.60 10.16
N HIS A 479 -20.68 26.04 9.53
CA HIS A 479 -20.69 26.59 8.17
C HIS A 479 -21.05 25.58 7.07
N PHE A 480 -21.02 24.28 7.36
CA PHE A 480 -21.39 23.17 6.47
C PHE A 480 -22.63 22.40 6.98
N GLY A 481 -23.40 22.99 7.90
CA GLY A 481 -24.55 22.36 8.55
C GLY A 481 -25.82 22.26 7.68
N GLY A 482 -25.88 22.98 6.56
CA GLY A 482 -27.02 22.92 5.62
C GLY A 482 -27.02 24.04 4.58
N PRO A 483 -27.95 24.00 3.61
CA PRO A 483 -28.16 25.07 2.63
C PRO A 483 -28.54 26.41 3.29
N GLY A 484 -28.15 27.52 2.66
CA GLY A 484 -28.59 28.86 3.05
C GLY A 484 -27.95 29.44 4.31
N GLY A 485 -27.03 28.72 4.96
CA GLY A 485 -26.18 29.27 6.02
C GLY A 485 -25.22 30.36 5.52
N PRO A 486 -24.67 31.20 6.41
CA PRO A 486 -23.65 32.18 6.04
C PRO A 486 -22.40 31.48 5.51
N LEU A 487 -21.95 31.91 4.32
CA LEU A 487 -20.78 31.34 3.62
C LEU A 487 -19.56 31.23 4.57
N PRO A 488 -18.72 30.18 4.42
CA PRO A 488 -17.47 30.09 5.14
C PRO A 488 -16.65 31.39 5.01
N PRO A 489 -16.06 31.95 6.09
CA PRO A 489 -15.28 33.20 6.04
C PRO A 489 -14.03 33.17 5.14
N SER A 490 -13.71 32.01 4.58
CA SER A 490 -12.62 31.72 3.64
C SER A 490 -13.09 31.37 2.21
N ALA A 491 -14.39 31.44 1.89
CA ALA A 491 -14.91 31.17 0.55
C ALA A 491 -14.20 32.05 -0.51
N ARG A 492 -13.80 31.44 -1.64
CA ARG A 492 -12.97 32.08 -2.69
C ARG A 492 -13.72 32.41 -3.97
N VAL A 493 -15.02 32.12 -4.02
CA VAL A 493 -15.89 32.61 -5.10
C VAL A 493 -15.82 34.14 -5.10
N GLY A 494 -15.50 34.72 -6.25
CA GLY A 494 -15.53 36.17 -6.43
C GLY A 494 -16.94 36.73 -6.31
N ASP A 495 -17.08 38.04 -6.49
CA ASP A 495 -18.40 38.70 -6.51
C ASP A 495 -19.36 37.95 -7.45
N PRO A 496 -20.45 37.37 -6.94
CA PRO A 496 -21.35 36.52 -7.73
C PRO A 496 -22.20 37.32 -8.72
N THR A 497 -22.16 38.65 -8.69
CA THR A 497 -22.76 39.53 -9.71
C THR A 497 -21.81 39.84 -10.87
N LEU A 498 -20.53 39.45 -10.76
CA LEU A 498 -19.47 39.78 -11.71
C LEU A 498 -19.61 38.93 -12.99
N LYS A 499 -20.30 39.50 -13.98
CA LYS A 499 -20.55 38.88 -15.28
C LYS A 499 -19.27 38.31 -15.91
N GLN A 500 -19.35 37.06 -16.37
CA GLN A 500 -18.27 36.45 -17.15
C GLN A 500 -17.93 37.32 -18.37
N ARG A 501 -16.63 37.43 -18.66
CA ARG A 501 -16.16 38.05 -19.90
C ARG A 501 -16.72 37.27 -21.10
N GLN A 502 -16.94 37.94 -22.22
CA GLN A 502 -17.27 37.25 -23.46
C GLN A 502 -15.97 36.76 -24.14
N PRO A 503 -15.95 35.56 -24.75
CA PRO A 503 -14.78 35.09 -25.48
C PRO A 503 -14.50 36.01 -26.67
N ASN A 504 -13.23 36.39 -26.86
CA ASN A 504 -12.83 37.14 -28.05
C ASN A 504 -12.70 36.16 -29.22
N PRO A 505 -13.39 36.39 -30.36
CA PRO A 505 -13.27 35.50 -31.52
C PRO A 505 -11.84 35.50 -32.07
N LEU A 506 -11.38 34.31 -32.47
CA LEU A 506 -10.02 34.09 -32.97
C LEU A 506 -9.77 34.90 -34.25
N ASN A 507 -8.70 35.69 -34.21
CA ASN A 507 -8.27 36.62 -35.26
C ASN A 507 -6.88 36.17 -35.76
N LEU A 508 -6.56 36.37 -37.04
CA LEU A 508 -5.26 36.00 -37.65
C LEU A 508 -4.04 36.52 -36.86
N TRP A 509 -4.14 37.70 -36.23
CA TRP A 509 -3.08 38.25 -35.37
C TRP A 509 -2.92 37.48 -34.05
N GLN A 510 -3.99 36.82 -33.57
CA GLN A 510 -3.90 35.91 -32.42
C GLN A 510 -3.24 34.56 -32.76
N LEU A 511 -3.20 34.12 -34.03
CA LEU A 511 -2.33 32.98 -34.41
C LEU A 511 -0.85 33.30 -34.18
N GLY A 512 -0.42 34.54 -34.45
CA GLY A 512 0.92 35.01 -34.10
C GLY A 512 1.18 34.99 -32.58
N ARG A 513 0.18 35.35 -31.78
CA ARG A 513 0.23 35.20 -30.31
C ARG A 513 0.27 33.74 -29.88
N LEU A 514 -0.42 32.83 -30.57
CA LEU A 514 -0.38 31.39 -30.28
C LEU A 514 1.03 30.80 -30.54
N GLY A 515 1.72 31.27 -31.59
CA GLY A 515 3.12 30.94 -31.84
C GLY A 515 4.07 31.47 -30.75
N ALA A 516 3.91 32.73 -30.35
CA ALA A 516 4.68 33.32 -29.25
C ALA A 516 4.40 32.64 -27.90
N PHE A 517 3.14 32.27 -27.65
CA PHE A 517 2.71 31.48 -26.50
C PHE A 517 3.37 30.09 -26.51
N ALA A 518 3.36 29.37 -27.63
CA ALA A 518 4.01 28.07 -27.76
C ALA A 518 5.53 28.15 -27.53
N ALA A 519 6.20 29.19 -28.05
CA ALA A 519 7.63 29.43 -27.78
C ALA A 519 7.91 29.72 -26.30
N MET A 520 7.05 30.53 -25.64
CA MET A 520 7.12 30.77 -24.20
C MET A 520 6.85 29.51 -23.38
N LYS A 521 5.93 28.63 -23.80
CA LYS A 521 5.71 27.34 -23.13
C LYS A 521 6.86 26.37 -23.33
N ALA A 522 7.48 26.35 -24.51
CA ALA A 522 8.70 25.59 -24.73
C ALA A 522 9.81 26.04 -23.77
N SER A 523 10.02 27.35 -23.56
CA SER A 523 11.01 27.82 -22.59
C SER A 523 10.65 27.51 -21.13
N VAL A 524 9.38 27.60 -20.73
CA VAL A 524 8.94 27.18 -19.38
C VAL A 524 9.15 25.67 -19.15
N LEU A 525 8.78 24.82 -20.12
CA LEU A 525 8.96 23.37 -20.01
C LEU A 525 10.44 22.97 -20.00
N ILE A 526 11.27 23.64 -20.80
CA ILE A 526 12.73 23.46 -20.77
C ILE A 526 13.29 23.91 -19.41
N LEU A 527 12.82 25.02 -18.84
CA LEU A 527 13.24 25.48 -17.52
C LEU A 527 12.78 24.55 -16.38
N ASP A 528 11.56 24.02 -16.41
CA ASP A 528 11.10 23.01 -15.44
C ASP A 528 11.87 21.67 -15.59
N LEU A 529 12.22 21.27 -16.81
CA LEU A 529 13.01 20.05 -17.08
C LEU A 529 14.48 20.20 -16.64
N ILE A 530 15.09 21.35 -16.93
CA ILE A 530 16.43 21.71 -16.43
C ILE A 530 16.40 21.81 -14.90
N SER A 531 15.36 22.42 -14.33
CA SER A 531 15.18 22.52 -12.88
C SER A 531 15.07 21.15 -12.22
N HIS A 532 14.31 20.23 -12.82
CA HIS A 532 14.23 18.84 -12.41
C HIS A 532 15.61 18.14 -12.42
N HIS A 533 16.43 18.37 -13.44
CA HIS A 533 17.76 17.75 -13.56
C HIS A 533 18.83 18.41 -12.65
N LEU A 534 18.72 19.70 -12.35
CA LEU A 534 19.73 20.43 -11.55
C LEU A 534 19.41 20.50 -10.05
N TRP A 535 18.12 20.52 -9.68
CA TRP A 535 17.66 20.70 -8.29
C TRP A 535 16.65 19.63 -7.83
N GLY A 536 16.31 18.67 -8.71
CA GLY A 536 15.36 17.59 -8.43
C GLY A 536 13.89 17.97 -8.71
N PRO A 537 12.99 16.99 -8.76
CA PRO A 537 11.56 17.22 -8.95
C PRO A 537 10.92 18.03 -7.81
N ARG A 538 9.84 18.75 -8.13
CA ARG A 538 9.01 19.52 -7.17
C ARG A 538 8.46 18.68 -6.00
N ARG A 539 8.41 17.35 -6.15
CA ARG A 539 8.18 16.34 -5.09
C ARG A 539 9.11 15.16 -5.37
N LYS A 540 9.78 14.60 -4.36
CA LYS A 540 10.80 13.53 -4.56
C LYS A 540 10.27 12.27 -5.25
N SER A 541 8.97 11.96 -5.12
CA SER A 541 8.32 10.81 -5.75
C SER A 541 7.85 11.04 -7.20
N TRP A 542 8.18 12.17 -7.82
CA TRP A 542 7.68 12.53 -9.16
C TRP A 542 8.76 12.39 -10.22
N GLY A 543 8.52 11.51 -11.19
CA GLY A 543 9.31 11.42 -12.42
C GLY A 543 9.24 12.69 -13.29
N VAL A 544 9.99 12.67 -14.38
CA VAL A 544 10.05 13.76 -15.36
C VAL A 544 8.67 13.98 -15.99
N GLU A 545 7.94 12.89 -16.23
CA GLU A 545 6.58 12.82 -16.76
C GLU A 545 5.60 13.62 -15.90
N MET A 546 5.65 13.44 -14.57
CA MET A 546 4.82 14.19 -13.62
C MET A 546 5.18 15.67 -13.57
N THR A 547 6.45 16.00 -13.72
CA THR A 547 6.93 17.39 -13.74
C THR A 547 6.46 18.11 -15.01
N LEU A 548 6.57 17.47 -16.17
CA LEU A 548 6.06 17.97 -17.44
C LEU A 548 4.53 18.08 -17.43
N LEU A 549 3.81 17.05 -16.94
CA LEU A 549 2.35 17.04 -16.87
C LEU A 549 1.80 18.16 -15.96
N SER A 550 2.36 18.31 -14.75
CA SER A 550 1.99 19.39 -13.83
C SER A 550 2.26 20.77 -14.45
N SER A 551 3.43 20.95 -15.07
CA SER A 551 3.78 22.20 -15.76
C SER A 551 2.78 22.52 -16.88
N ILE A 552 2.53 21.58 -17.81
CA ILE A 552 1.59 21.75 -18.93
C ILE A 552 0.18 22.14 -18.43
N MET A 553 -0.42 21.33 -17.54
CA MET A 553 -1.82 21.52 -17.14
C MET A 553 -2.04 22.84 -16.41
N ARG A 554 -1.13 23.21 -15.49
CA ARG A 554 -1.20 24.47 -14.73
C ARG A 554 -1.03 25.69 -15.64
N ASP A 555 -0.15 25.62 -16.63
CA ASP A 555 0.15 26.75 -17.50
C ASP A 555 -0.88 26.96 -18.63
N VAL A 556 -1.64 25.93 -19.00
CA VAL A 556 -2.87 26.05 -19.80
C VAL A 556 -3.92 26.86 -19.03
N GLY A 557 -4.22 26.50 -17.78
CA GLY A 557 -5.24 27.20 -16.99
C GLY A 557 -4.93 28.67 -16.71
N ARG A 558 -3.65 29.04 -16.58
CA ARG A 558 -3.20 30.45 -16.49
C ARG A 558 -3.49 31.27 -17.76
N HIS A 559 -3.81 30.63 -18.88
CA HIS A 559 -4.01 31.24 -20.20
C HIS A 559 -5.35 30.84 -20.84
N SER A 560 -6.32 30.45 -20.01
CA SER A 560 -7.76 30.32 -20.31
C SER A 560 -8.28 31.40 -21.26
N HIS A 561 -7.89 32.66 -21.02
CA HIS A 561 -8.25 33.84 -21.81
C HIS A 561 -7.81 33.82 -23.30
N LEU A 562 -7.02 32.83 -23.74
CA LEU A 562 -6.64 32.60 -25.15
C LEU A 562 -7.40 31.44 -25.81
N GLY A 563 -8.19 30.68 -25.04
CA GLY A 563 -8.96 29.53 -25.51
C GLY A 563 -10.46 29.74 -25.38
N ASP A 564 -11.23 29.03 -26.21
CA ASP A 564 -12.69 28.95 -26.09
C ASP A 564 -13.10 27.54 -25.64
N MET A 565 -14.30 27.39 -25.08
CA MET A 565 -14.76 26.14 -24.48
C MET A 565 -14.80 24.98 -25.49
N ALA A 566 -15.14 25.26 -26.75
CA ALA A 566 -15.09 24.29 -27.84
C ALA A 566 -13.67 23.75 -28.08
N LEU A 567 -12.63 24.60 -27.96
CA LEU A 567 -11.23 24.18 -28.12
C LEU A 567 -10.79 23.26 -26.97
N ILE A 568 -11.22 23.55 -25.73
CA ILE A 568 -10.87 22.74 -24.56
C ILE A 568 -11.58 21.39 -24.60
N ARG A 569 -12.88 21.35 -24.92
CA ARG A 569 -13.63 20.10 -25.15
C ARG A 569 -13.00 19.28 -26.28
N MET A 570 -12.60 19.90 -27.39
CA MET A 570 -11.90 19.22 -28.50
C MET A 570 -10.57 18.61 -28.03
N LEU A 571 -9.73 19.37 -27.32
CA LEU A 571 -8.42 18.90 -26.83
C LEU A 571 -8.55 17.76 -25.81
N MET A 572 -9.56 17.80 -24.93
CA MET A 572 -9.83 16.72 -23.97
C MET A 572 -10.49 15.50 -24.62
N GLY A 573 -11.27 15.71 -25.69
CA GLY A 573 -11.79 14.64 -26.55
C GLY A 573 -10.71 13.84 -27.27
N ILE A 574 -9.51 14.41 -27.51
CA ILE A 574 -8.35 13.67 -28.06
C ILE A 574 -7.96 12.50 -27.13
N GLY A 575 -8.25 12.57 -25.83
CA GLY A 575 -8.01 11.46 -24.89
C GLY A 575 -8.70 10.15 -25.28
N GLY A 576 -9.84 10.21 -25.98
CA GLY A 576 -10.53 9.02 -26.51
C GLY A 576 -9.82 8.34 -27.70
N TYR A 577 -8.77 8.96 -28.24
CA TYR A 577 -7.94 8.46 -29.35
C TYR A 577 -6.51 8.06 -28.90
N LEU A 578 -6.21 8.10 -27.60
CA LEU A 578 -4.97 7.51 -27.06
C LEU A 578 -5.05 5.98 -27.11
N PRO A 579 -3.91 5.26 -27.25
CA PRO A 579 -3.91 3.80 -27.22
C PRO A 579 -4.36 3.30 -25.84
N LEU A 580 -5.57 2.76 -25.80
CA LEU A 580 -6.22 2.29 -24.58
C LEU A 580 -5.67 0.92 -24.13
N PRO A 581 -5.74 0.59 -22.82
CA PRO A 581 -5.37 -0.73 -22.34
C PRO A 581 -6.27 -1.80 -22.99
N SER A 582 -5.63 -2.74 -23.66
CA SER A 582 -6.27 -3.83 -24.41
C SER A 582 -7.23 -4.69 -23.57
N ASP A 583 -8.04 -5.50 -24.26
CA ASP A 583 -8.97 -6.47 -23.65
C ASP A 583 -10.18 -5.85 -22.93
N ALA A 584 -10.88 -4.95 -23.63
CA ALA A 584 -12.20 -4.44 -23.25
C ALA A 584 -13.17 -4.39 -24.43
N LEU A 585 -14.45 -4.64 -24.14
CA LEU A 585 -15.59 -4.39 -25.01
C LEU A 585 -16.23 -3.07 -24.56
N VAL A 586 -16.43 -2.14 -25.50
CA VAL A 586 -17.04 -0.82 -25.26
C VAL A 586 -18.17 -0.61 -26.25
N THR A 587 -19.41 -0.59 -25.76
CA THR A 587 -20.62 -0.49 -26.58
C THR A 587 -21.33 0.84 -26.33
N PRO A 588 -21.26 1.80 -27.27
CA PRO A 588 -21.98 3.06 -27.13
C PRO A 588 -23.49 2.82 -27.20
N VAL A 589 -24.23 3.52 -26.35
CA VAL A 589 -25.67 3.35 -26.17
C VAL A 589 -26.33 4.72 -26.08
N THR A 590 -27.55 4.82 -26.61
CA THR A 590 -28.40 6.00 -26.51
C THR A 590 -29.79 5.57 -26.04
N PHE A 591 -30.35 6.27 -25.05
CA PHE A 591 -31.66 5.95 -24.48
C PHE A 591 -32.50 7.22 -24.29
N ARG A 592 -33.83 7.05 -24.36
CA ARG A 592 -34.79 8.15 -24.20
C ARG A 592 -35.08 8.41 -22.74
N VAL A 593 -34.97 9.68 -22.33
CA VAL A 593 -35.45 10.13 -21.02
C VAL A 593 -36.97 10.18 -21.07
N ARG A 594 -37.60 9.47 -20.13
CA ARG A 594 -39.04 9.40 -19.96
C ARG A 594 -39.41 10.09 -18.67
N ARG A 595 -40.60 10.69 -18.64
CA ARG A 595 -41.21 11.23 -17.43
C ARG A 595 -41.50 10.13 -16.39
N ARG A 596 -40.89 10.24 -15.21
CA ARG A 596 -41.00 9.28 -14.09
C ARG A 596 -41.76 9.81 -12.88
N LYS A 597 -42.27 11.06 -12.94
CA LYS A 597 -42.85 11.80 -11.80
C LYS A 597 -41.81 11.97 -10.70
N LEU A 598 -40.67 12.55 -11.07
CA LEU A 598 -39.58 12.85 -10.14
C LEU A 598 -40.06 13.82 -9.04
N ARG A 599 -39.41 13.72 -7.87
CA ARG A 599 -39.75 14.47 -6.66
C ARG A 599 -38.73 15.59 -6.40
N GLY A 600 -39.02 16.48 -5.46
CA GLY A 600 -38.10 17.56 -5.07
C GLY A 600 -37.73 18.50 -6.24
N ILE A 601 -36.48 18.96 -6.26
CA ILE A 601 -35.99 19.97 -7.23
C ILE A 601 -36.08 19.54 -8.70
N LEU A 602 -36.22 18.24 -8.98
CA LEU A 602 -36.34 17.70 -10.34
C LEU A 602 -37.78 17.59 -10.84
N ALA A 603 -38.79 17.86 -10.01
CA ALA A 603 -40.19 17.65 -10.39
C ALA A 603 -40.63 18.48 -11.62
N GLU A 604 -40.20 19.73 -11.73
CA GLU A 604 -40.51 20.58 -12.89
C GLU A 604 -39.70 20.19 -14.13
N PHE A 605 -38.46 19.72 -13.96
CA PHE A 605 -37.59 19.27 -15.04
C PHE A 605 -38.08 17.93 -15.64
N ASP A 606 -38.58 17.01 -14.81
CA ASP A 606 -39.26 15.79 -15.26
C ASP A 606 -40.64 16.08 -15.86
N ALA A 607 -41.33 17.13 -15.38
CA ALA A 607 -42.66 17.48 -15.86
C ALA A 607 -42.71 17.94 -17.33
N VAL A 608 -41.57 18.35 -17.89
CA VAL A 608 -41.43 18.71 -19.32
C VAL A 608 -40.89 17.57 -20.19
N GLU A 609 -40.48 16.43 -19.63
CA GLU A 609 -40.05 15.27 -20.42
C GLU A 609 -41.27 14.59 -21.08
N ASP A 610 -41.15 14.33 -22.38
CA ASP A 610 -42.19 13.72 -23.24
C ASP A 610 -41.78 12.35 -23.80
N GLY A 611 -40.51 11.94 -23.64
CA GLY A 611 -39.94 10.75 -24.26
C GLY A 611 -39.14 11.01 -25.54
N ALA A 612 -39.02 12.26 -26.01
CA ALA A 612 -38.27 12.62 -27.21
C ALA A 612 -36.79 12.93 -26.93
N ARG A 613 -36.45 13.40 -25.71
CA ARG A 613 -35.06 13.69 -25.33
C ARG A 613 -34.26 12.41 -25.16
N GLU A 614 -33.05 12.40 -25.71
CA GLU A 614 -32.11 11.26 -25.63
C GLU A 614 -30.85 11.63 -24.82
N LEU A 615 -30.27 10.62 -24.17
CA LEU A 615 -28.97 10.67 -23.48
C LEU A 615 -28.08 9.54 -24.00
N SER A 616 -26.79 9.82 -24.14
CA SER A 616 -25.78 8.84 -24.56
C SER A 616 -24.94 8.33 -23.39
N GLY A 617 -24.21 7.25 -23.64
CA GLY A 617 -23.24 6.66 -22.73
C GLY A 617 -22.53 5.48 -23.38
N GLU A 618 -21.72 4.77 -22.60
CA GLU A 618 -21.02 3.57 -23.01
C GLU A 618 -21.17 2.46 -21.96
N TRP A 619 -21.54 1.27 -22.41
CA TRP A 619 -21.32 0.03 -21.65
C TRP A 619 -19.86 -0.39 -21.81
N VAL A 620 -19.16 -0.63 -20.70
CA VAL A 620 -17.76 -1.05 -20.64
C VAL A 620 -17.68 -2.39 -19.90
N VAL A 621 -17.13 -3.41 -20.54
CA VAL A 621 -16.97 -4.75 -19.97
C VAL A 621 -15.58 -5.31 -20.27
N GLY A 622 -14.89 -5.81 -19.25
CA GLY A 622 -13.60 -6.48 -19.42
C GLY A 622 -13.74 -7.82 -20.18
N LYS A 623 -12.82 -8.13 -21.10
CA LYS A 623 -12.84 -9.35 -21.94
C LYS A 623 -13.12 -10.64 -21.17
N ARG A 624 -12.46 -10.85 -20.02
CA ARG A 624 -12.65 -12.04 -19.15
C ARG A 624 -14.04 -12.09 -18.52
N THR A 625 -14.55 -10.95 -18.05
CA THR A 625 -15.91 -10.81 -17.50
C THR A 625 -16.96 -11.09 -18.57
N TRP A 626 -16.78 -10.56 -19.77
CA TRP A 626 -17.66 -10.85 -20.91
C TRP A 626 -17.65 -12.33 -21.30
N GLN A 627 -16.48 -12.97 -21.41
CA GLN A 627 -16.36 -14.42 -21.65
C GLN A 627 -16.99 -15.27 -20.54
N ARG A 628 -17.04 -14.78 -19.30
CA ARG A 628 -17.75 -15.42 -18.19
C ARG A 628 -19.26 -15.30 -18.38
N LEU A 629 -19.76 -14.08 -18.53
CA LEU A 629 -21.19 -13.78 -18.74
C LEU A 629 -21.78 -14.52 -19.95
N GLN A 630 -21.08 -14.53 -21.09
CA GLN A 630 -21.47 -15.28 -22.28
C GLN A 630 -21.66 -16.78 -22.00
N ARG A 631 -20.83 -17.41 -21.16
CA ARG A 631 -20.98 -18.82 -20.79
C ARG A 631 -22.16 -19.05 -19.85
N GLU A 632 -22.32 -18.20 -18.83
CA GLU A 632 -23.44 -18.23 -17.88
C GLU A 632 -24.80 -18.02 -18.58
N TRP A 633 -24.84 -17.12 -19.58
CA TRP A 633 -26.00 -16.83 -20.44
C TRP A 633 -26.32 -17.99 -21.40
N ARG A 634 -25.32 -18.52 -22.12
CA ARG A 634 -25.50 -19.65 -23.04
C ARG A 634 -25.99 -20.91 -22.30
N ALA A 635 -25.43 -21.22 -21.13
CA ALA A 635 -25.88 -22.32 -20.27
C ALA A 635 -27.31 -22.12 -19.75
N THR A 636 -27.64 -20.90 -19.30
CA THR A 636 -29.02 -20.52 -18.90
C THR A 636 -30.02 -20.75 -20.03
N ARG A 637 -29.66 -20.35 -21.26
CA ARG A 637 -30.53 -20.44 -22.44
C ARG A 637 -30.73 -21.88 -22.93
N ALA A 638 -29.73 -22.75 -22.76
CA ALA A 638 -29.88 -24.19 -23.00
C ALA A 638 -30.90 -24.81 -22.02
N ASN A 639 -30.71 -24.60 -20.72
CA ASN A 639 -31.57 -25.14 -19.66
C ASN A 639 -33.03 -24.64 -19.70
N SER A 640 -33.32 -23.56 -20.44
CA SER A 640 -34.71 -23.12 -20.72
C SER A 640 -35.37 -23.91 -21.86
N ARG A 641 -34.61 -24.40 -22.85
CA ARG A 641 -35.19 -25.08 -24.03
C ARG A 641 -35.73 -26.47 -23.71
N ASP A 642 -35.05 -27.24 -22.87
CA ASP A 642 -35.50 -28.59 -22.48
C ASP A 642 -36.80 -28.60 -21.66
N ARG A 643 -37.23 -27.44 -21.13
CA ARG A 643 -38.49 -27.30 -20.40
C ARG A 643 -39.72 -27.16 -21.29
N ASP A 644 -39.56 -26.64 -22.50
CA ASP A 644 -40.67 -26.46 -23.45
C ASP A 644 -40.92 -27.72 -24.32
N THR A 645 -40.05 -28.73 -24.24
CA THR A 645 -40.06 -29.92 -25.12
C THR A 645 -40.39 -31.25 -24.42
N SER A 646 -40.51 -31.29 -23.09
CA SER A 646 -40.63 -32.54 -22.33
C SER A 646 -41.90 -32.65 -21.46
N SER A 647 -42.97 -33.23 -22.01
CA SER A 647 -44.25 -33.44 -21.30
C SER A 647 -44.26 -34.68 -20.38
N SER A 648 -43.15 -35.00 -19.71
CA SER A 648 -42.94 -36.30 -19.06
C SER A 648 -42.28 -36.21 -17.67
N ARG A 649 -43.10 -36.34 -16.62
CA ARG A 649 -42.83 -36.66 -15.20
C ARG A 649 -41.60 -36.03 -14.50
N PRO A 650 -41.77 -35.41 -13.31
CA PRO A 650 -40.66 -34.82 -12.56
C PRO A 650 -39.75 -35.89 -11.92
N THR A 651 -38.62 -36.21 -12.57
CA THR A 651 -37.52 -36.96 -11.93
C THR A 651 -36.76 -36.05 -10.97
N SER A 652 -36.70 -36.46 -9.70
CA SER A 652 -36.18 -35.65 -8.61
C SER A 652 -34.66 -35.68 -8.50
N GLN A 653 -33.95 -34.91 -9.34
CA GLN A 653 -32.59 -34.43 -9.04
C GLN A 653 -32.16 -33.28 -9.98
N LEU A 654 -32.41 -32.04 -9.55
CA LEU A 654 -31.66 -30.88 -10.05
C LEU A 654 -30.21 -30.96 -9.52
N PRO A 655 -29.18 -30.63 -10.33
CA PRO A 655 -27.80 -30.58 -9.85
C PRO A 655 -27.62 -29.43 -8.85
N LYS A 656 -27.71 -29.77 -7.56
CA LYS A 656 -27.43 -28.86 -6.43
C LYS A 656 -25.92 -28.60 -6.32
N ASN A 657 -25.39 -27.68 -7.13
CA ASN A 657 -24.30 -26.73 -6.78
C ASN A 657 -23.72 -26.05 -8.03
N GLN A 658 -24.49 -25.17 -8.64
CA GLN A 658 -23.95 -23.97 -9.26
C GLN A 658 -24.70 -22.76 -8.69
N SER A 659 -24.12 -22.12 -7.69
CA SER A 659 -24.57 -20.80 -7.25
C SER A 659 -24.35 -19.82 -8.40
N ARG A 660 -25.43 -19.23 -8.92
CA ARG A 660 -25.29 -18.07 -9.82
C ARG A 660 -24.53 -16.99 -9.07
N LYS A 661 -23.40 -16.56 -9.62
CA LYS A 661 -22.63 -15.45 -9.06
C LYS A 661 -23.49 -14.19 -9.14
N MET A 662 -23.78 -13.58 -7.99
CA MET A 662 -24.56 -12.34 -7.96
C MET A 662 -23.70 -11.22 -8.57
N GLU A 663 -24.20 -10.61 -9.64
CA GLU A 663 -23.46 -9.62 -10.41
C GLU A 663 -23.78 -8.21 -9.94
N ARG A 664 -22.77 -7.33 -9.86
CA ARG A 664 -22.97 -5.90 -9.64
C ARG A 664 -22.77 -5.11 -10.94
N VAL A 665 -23.48 -3.99 -11.05
CA VAL A 665 -23.43 -3.07 -12.19
C VAL A 665 -22.97 -1.70 -11.70
N VAL A 666 -22.03 -1.08 -12.39
CA VAL A 666 -21.43 0.20 -11.98
C VAL A 666 -22.00 1.34 -12.82
N LEU A 667 -22.78 2.24 -12.23
CA LEU A 667 -23.16 3.51 -12.86
C LEU A 667 -21.98 4.49 -12.69
N TYR A 668 -21.31 4.85 -13.79
CA TYR A 668 -20.12 5.71 -13.75
C TYR A 668 -20.40 7.12 -14.28
N LEU A 669 -20.00 8.13 -13.50
CA LEU A 669 -20.16 9.55 -13.77
C LEU A 669 -18.77 10.20 -13.92
N HIS A 670 -18.47 10.73 -15.10
CA HIS A 670 -17.15 11.29 -15.40
C HIS A 670 -16.91 12.66 -14.74
N GLY A 671 -15.63 13.01 -14.54
CA GLY A 671 -15.19 14.33 -14.12
C GLY A 671 -15.25 15.39 -15.23
N GLY A 672 -14.24 16.27 -15.25
CA GLY A 672 -14.18 17.38 -16.21
C GLY A 672 -14.99 18.63 -15.80
N ALA A 673 -15.02 18.94 -14.50
CA ALA A 673 -15.53 20.20 -13.95
C ALA A 673 -16.94 20.61 -14.43
N TYR A 674 -17.83 19.63 -14.65
CA TYR A 674 -19.20 19.79 -15.18
C TYR A 674 -19.32 20.34 -16.62
N TYR A 675 -18.22 20.70 -17.31
CA TYR A 675 -18.28 21.37 -18.63
C TYR A 675 -17.39 20.80 -19.74
N VAL A 676 -16.49 19.83 -19.46
CA VAL A 676 -15.38 19.48 -20.37
C VAL A 676 -15.44 18.08 -21.00
N SER A 677 -15.87 17.06 -20.25
CA SER A 677 -15.55 15.65 -20.53
C SER A 677 -16.72 14.82 -21.03
N SER A 678 -16.46 13.54 -21.34
CA SER A 678 -17.44 12.53 -21.76
C SER A 678 -17.07 11.15 -21.19
N ALA A 679 -17.99 10.18 -21.30
CA ALA A 679 -17.73 8.78 -20.98
C ALA A 679 -16.50 8.23 -21.74
N ALA A 680 -16.41 8.56 -23.03
CA ALA A 680 -15.33 8.12 -23.91
C ALA A 680 -13.95 8.68 -23.52
N SER A 681 -13.86 9.91 -22.98
CA SER A 681 -12.57 10.44 -22.49
C SER A 681 -12.11 9.81 -21.16
N HIS A 682 -13.03 9.16 -20.43
CA HIS A 682 -12.76 8.54 -19.13
C HIS A 682 -12.46 7.04 -19.22
N ARG A 683 -12.27 6.49 -20.43
CA ARG A 683 -11.93 5.08 -20.66
C ARG A 683 -10.64 4.63 -19.96
N LEU A 684 -9.69 5.54 -19.69
CA LEU A 684 -8.51 5.26 -18.85
C LEU A 684 -8.85 4.94 -17.38
N ILE A 685 -10.04 5.33 -16.89
CA ILE A 685 -10.55 4.97 -15.56
C ILE A 685 -11.59 3.85 -15.66
N THR A 686 -12.55 3.95 -16.58
CA THR A 686 -13.68 2.99 -16.65
C THR A 686 -13.25 1.60 -17.10
N ILE A 687 -12.30 1.45 -18.03
CA ILE A 687 -11.81 0.14 -18.47
C ILE A 687 -11.06 -0.58 -17.32
N PRO A 688 -10.06 0.04 -16.64
CA PRO A 688 -9.46 -0.57 -15.46
C PRO A 688 -10.46 -0.85 -14.34
N LEU A 689 -11.39 0.05 -14.04
CA LEU A 689 -12.39 -0.13 -12.98
C LEU A 689 -13.30 -1.34 -13.27
N ALA A 690 -13.89 -1.44 -14.47
CA ALA A 690 -14.71 -2.58 -14.86
C ALA A 690 -13.93 -3.91 -14.80
N LYS A 691 -12.66 -3.91 -15.25
CA LYS A 691 -11.77 -5.10 -15.20
C LYS A 691 -11.40 -5.51 -13.77
N HIS A 692 -11.22 -4.56 -12.84
CA HIS A 692 -10.92 -4.85 -11.43
C HIS A 692 -12.16 -5.31 -10.65
N LEU A 693 -13.34 -4.81 -10.99
CA LEU A 693 -14.59 -5.15 -10.30
C LEU A 693 -15.27 -6.44 -10.80
N ASP A 694 -14.84 -7.01 -11.93
CA ASP A 694 -15.50 -8.14 -12.62
C ASP A 694 -17.01 -7.89 -12.86
N SER A 695 -17.32 -6.66 -13.26
CA SER A 695 -18.68 -6.08 -13.30
C SER A 695 -18.93 -5.36 -14.63
N ARG A 696 -20.17 -5.35 -15.12
CA ARG A 696 -20.61 -4.46 -16.22
C ARG A 696 -20.61 -3.01 -15.71
N LEU A 697 -19.99 -2.08 -16.44
CA LEU A 697 -19.98 -0.65 -16.11
C LEU A 697 -20.76 0.13 -17.18
N PHE A 698 -21.64 1.03 -16.75
CA PHE A 698 -22.44 1.92 -17.57
C PHE A 698 -22.02 3.37 -17.29
N ALA A 699 -21.21 3.94 -18.19
CA ALA A 699 -20.80 5.33 -18.12
C ALA A 699 -21.78 6.18 -18.93
N ILE A 700 -22.14 7.37 -18.45
CA ILE A 700 -23.08 8.26 -19.15
C ILE A 700 -22.44 9.59 -19.55
N ASP A 701 -22.89 10.15 -20.67
CA ASP A 701 -22.65 11.55 -21.03
C ASP A 701 -23.80 12.39 -20.47
N TYR A 702 -23.65 12.90 -19.25
CA TYR A 702 -24.60 13.90 -18.74
C TYR A 702 -24.41 15.22 -19.51
N ARG A 703 -25.48 15.98 -19.73
CA ARG A 703 -25.37 17.23 -20.51
C ARG A 703 -24.47 18.22 -19.78
N LEU A 704 -23.54 18.82 -20.53
CA LEU A 704 -22.52 19.71 -19.98
C LEU A 704 -23.05 21.13 -19.76
N ALA A 705 -22.50 21.78 -18.74
CA ALA A 705 -22.62 23.23 -18.57
C ALA A 705 -21.74 23.97 -19.59
N PRO A 706 -22.02 25.24 -19.94
CA PRO A 706 -23.15 26.06 -19.52
C PRO A 706 -24.46 25.82 -20.29
N GLU A 707 -24.46 24.96 -21.31
CA GLU A 707 -25.66 24.63 -22.11
C GLU A 707 -26.73 23.92 -21.28
N THR A 708 -26.32 23.13 -20.28
CA THR A 708 -27.20 22.56 -19.26
C THR A 708 -26.61 22.81 -17.87
N ARG A 709 -27.12 23.84 -17.21
CA ARG A 709 -26.75 24.25 -15.84
C ARG A 709 -27.43 23.39 -14.78
N PHE A 710 -26.92 23.42 -13.54
CA PHE A 710 -27.59 22.82 -12.37
C PHE A 710 -29.06 23.28 -12.26
N PRO A 711 -30.04 22.39 -11.99
CA PRO A 711 -29.92 20.95 -11.69
C PRO A 711 -29.97 20.01 -12.91
N GLY A 712 -29.85 20.51 -14.14
CA GLY A 712 -29.97 19.72 -15.37
C GLY A 712 -29.05 18.47 -15.45
N PRO A 713 -27.75 18.54 -15.08
CA PRO A 713 -26.87 17.37 -15.11
C PRO A 713 -27.27 16.32 -14.05
N LEU A 714 -27.77 16.77 -12.89
CA LEU A 714 -28.36 15.86 -11.88
C LEU A 714 -29.62 15.16 -12.43
N HIS A 715 -30.44 15.84 -13.22
CA HIS A 715 -31.60 15.22 -13.87
C HIS A 715 -31.18 14.06 -14.79
N ASP A 716 -30.08 14.22 -15.52
CA ASP A 716 -29.56 13.19 -16.43
C ASP A 716 -29.00 11.99 -15.66
N VAL A 717 -28.25 12.25 -14.58
CA VAL A 717 -27.73 11.24 -13.65
C VAL A 717 -28.86 10.44 -12.98
N VAL A 718 -29.90 11.12 -12.51
CA VAL A 718 -31.10 10.47 -11.93
C VAL A 718 -31.87 9.68 -13.00
N SER A 719 -31.97 10.20 -14.22
CA SER A 719 -32.58 9.49 -15.36
C SER A 719 -31.83 8.20 -15.70
N ALA A 720 -30.50 8.22 -15.63
CA ALA A 720 -29.64 7.05 -15.83
C ALA A 720 -29.77 6.01 -14.71
N TYR A 721 -29.91 6.44 -13.44
CA TYR A 721 -30.18 5.52 -12.33
C TYR A 721 -31.51 4.78 -12.52
N PHE A 722 -32.60 5.49 -12.85
CA PHE A 722 -33.88 4.84 -13.13
C PHE A 722 -33.93 4.07 -14.46
N ARG A 723 -33.06 4.40 -15.43
CA ARG A 723 -32.84 3.58 -16.62
C ARG A 723 -32.26 2.19 -16.27
N LEU A 724 -31.37 2.10 -15.28
CA LEU A 724 -30.90 0.82 -14.74
C LEU A 724 -32.00 0.10 -13.93
N VAL A 725 -32.66 0.81 -13.01
CA VAL A 725 -33.61 0.20 -12.06
C VAL A 725 -34.96 -0.17 -12.71
N ASP A 726 -35.61 0.76 -13.39
CA ASP A 726 -36.97 0.56 -13.91
C ASP A 726 -36.97 -0.10 -15.29
N ASP A 727 -36.13 0.40 -16.21
CA ASP A 727 -36.22 -0.02 -17.62
C ASP A 727 -35.43 -1.32 -17.85
N LEU A 728 -34.23 -1.46 -17.27
CA LEU A 728 -33.42 -2.68 -17.33
C LEU A 728 -33.72 -3.66 -16.20
N HIS A 729 -34.52 -3.27 -15.20
CA HIS A 729 -34.94 -4.14 -14.09
C HIS A 729 -33.74 -4.67 -13.26
N ILE A 730 -32.69 -3.87 -13.12
CA ILE A 730 -31.52 -4.19 -12.27
C ILE A 730 -31.88 -3.83 -10.83
N PRO A 731 -31.74 -4.73 -9.85
CA PRO A 731 -32.04 -4.42 -8.45
C PRO A 731 -31.13 -3.28 -7.93
N PRO A 732 -31.65 -2.31 -7.17
CA PRO A 732 -30.86 -1.25 -6.53
C PRO A 732 -29.64 -1.77 -5.74
N GLU A 733 -29.83 -2.87 -5.01
CA GLU A 733 -28.79 -3.60 -4.27
C GLU A 733 -27.72 -4.30 -5.12
N ASN A 734 -27.85 -4.28 -6.46
CA ASN A 734 -26.80 -4.69 -7.39
C ASN A 734 -26.04 -3.50 -7.98
N ILE A 735 -26.50 -2.25 -7.80
CA ILE A 735 -25.90 -1.06 -8.41
C ILE A 735 -24.85 -0.45 -7.47
N ILE A 736 -23.68 -0.13 -8.02
CA ILE A 736 -22.67 0.73 -7.39
C ILE A 736 -22.61 2.03 -8.20
N VAL A 737 -22.61 3.19 -7.54
CA VAL A 737 -22.35 4.47 -8.23
C VAL A 737 -20.85 4.77 -8.13
N ALA A 738 -20.24 5.26 -9.19
CA ALA A 738 -18.84 5.63 -9.19
C ALA A 738 -18.60 6.93 -9.95
N GLY A 739 -17.61 7.72 -9.55
CA GLY A 739 -17.25 8.92 -10.30
C GLY A 739 -16.02 9.64 -9.75
N ASP A 740 -15.37 10.39 -10.64
CA ASP A 740 -14.19 11.18 -10.33
C ASP A 740 -14.50 12.69 -10.33
N SER A 741 -13.76 13.50 -9.57
CA SER A 741 -13.85 14.97 -9.65
C SER A 741 -15.31 15.47 -9.52
N ALA A 742 -15.79 16.26 -10.49
CA ALA A 742 -17.18 16.69 -10.62
C ALA A 742 -18.19 15.53 -10.72
N GLY A 743 -17.84 14.41 -11.35
CA GLY A 743 -18.65 13.18 -11.39
C GLY A 743 -18.73 12.47 -10.03
N GLY A 744 -17.69 12.59 -9.20
CA GLY A 744 -17.74 12.24 -7.78
C GLY A 744 -18.70 13.16 -6.99
N GLY A 745 -18.72 14.45 -7.32
CA GLY A 745 -19.73 15.40 -6.82
C GLY A 745 -21.16 15.01 -7.24
N LEU A 746 -21.38 14.70 -8.52
CA LEU A 746 -22.68 14.19 -9.03
C LEU A 746 -23.07 12.85 -8.40
N SER A 747 -22.12 11.98 -8.09
CA SER A 747 -22.37 10.70 -7.43
C SER A 747 -22.96 10.91 -6.03
N LEU A 748 -22.39 11.83 -5.25
CA LEU A 748 -22.94 12.22 -3.96
C LEU A 748 -24.28 12.97 -4.10
N ALA A 749 -24.43 13.83 -5.10
CA ALA A 749 -25.67 14.53 -5.37
C ALA A 749 -26.82 13.58 -5.74
N LEU A 750 -26.53 12.48 -6.46
CA LEU A 750 -27.47 11.39 -6.72
C LEU A 750 -27.86 10.67 -5.42
N LEU A 751 -26.91 10.31 -4.55
CA LEU A 751 -27.21 9.68 -3.26
C LEU A 751 -28.08 10.58 -2.37
N LEU A 752 -27.73 11.88 -2.27
CA LEU A 752 -28.52 12.89 -1.57
C LEU A 752 -29.95 12.93 -2.13
N TYR A 753 -30.09 13.11 -3.45
CA TYR A 753 -31.40 13.18 -4.10
C TYR A 753 -32.24 11.92 -3.89
N LEU A 754 -31.66 10.72 -4.07
CA LEU A 754 -32.38 9.45 -3.90
C LEU A 754 -32.86 9.26 -2.46
N ARG A 755 -32.00 9.51 -1.46
CA ARG A 755 -32.36 9.41 -0.04
C ARG A 755 -33.45 10.42 0.32
N ASP A 756 -33.21 11.71 0.07
CA ASP A 756 -34.09 12.80 0.50
C ASP A 756 -35.49 12.66 -0.09
N ASN A 757 -35.57 12.15 -1.32
CA ASN A 757 -36.83 11.91 -2.02
C ASN A 757 -37.37 10.49 -1.80
N GLN A 758 -36.80 9.68 -0.90
CA GLN A 758 -37.29 8.32 -0.58
C GLN A 758 -37.43 7.42 -1.82
N TYR A 759 -36.38 7.34 -2.62
CA TYR A 759 -36.17 6.32 -3.64
C TYR A 759 -35.22 5.23 -3.12
N PRO A 760 -35.15 4.04 -3.75
CA PRO A 760 -34.11 3.07 -3.45
C PRO A 760 -32.71 3.68 -3.63
N LEU A 761 -31.79 3.30 -2.75
CA LEU A 761 -30.38 3.66 -2.86
C LEU A 761 -29.59 2.54 -3.56
N PRO A 762 -28.48 2.85 -4.25
CA PRO A 762 -27.51 1.85 -4.70
C PRO A 762 -26.86 1.15 -3.50
N ALA A 763 -26.20 0.02 -3.74
CA ALA A 763 -25.47 -0.73 -2.72
C ALA A 763 -24.30 0.06 -2.11
N ALA A 764 -23.61 0.88 -2.90
CA ALA A 764 -22.43 1.66 -2.48
C ALA A 764 -22.11 2.82 -3.42
N ALA A 765 -21.15 3.67 -3.04
CA ALA A 765 -20.47 4.56 -3.98
C ALA A 765 -18.93 4.56 -3.90
N ILE A 766 -18.27 4.79 -5.03
CA ILE A 766 -16.80 4.90 -5.19
C ILE A 766 -16.44 6.28 -5.74
N LEU A 767 -15.71 7.06 -4.96
CA LEU A 767 -15.49 8.49 -5.19
C LEU A 767 -13.98 8.77 -5.33
N MET A 768 -13.56 9.23 -6.50
CA MET A 768 -12.16 9.44 -6.86
C MET A 768 -11.84 10.94 -6.96
N SER A 769 -11.09 11.48 -5.99
CA SER A 769 -10.84 12.92 -5.89
C SER A 769 -12.12 13.79 -6.02
N PRO A 770 -13.21 13.49 -5.28
CA PRO A 770 -14.51 14.12 -5.53
C PRO A 770 -14.52 15.61 -5.19
N TRP A 771 -15.02 16.45 -6.11
CA TRP A 771 -15.20 17.87 -5.89
C TRP A 771 -16.57 18.14 -5.26
N VAL A 772 -16.59 18.73 -4.05
CA VAL A 772 -17.77 18.76 -3.18
C VAL A 772 -18.06 20.13 -2.53
N ASP A 773 -17.11 21.07 -2.59
CA ASP A 773 -17.27 22.46 -2.19
C ASP A 773 -17.09 23.42 -3.38
N LEU A 774 -18.20 23.88 -3.97
CA LEU A 774 -18.14 24.94 -4.98
C LEU A 774 -17.80 26.32 -4.37
N THR A 775 -17.79 26.49 -3.05
CA THR A 775 -17.38 27.74 -2.41
C THR A 775 -15.85 27.93 -2.37
N MET A 776 -15.09 26.87 -2.68
CA MET A 776 -13.63 26.83 -2.66
C MET A 776 -13.05 27.34 -1.33
N SER A 777 -13.63 26.92 -0.19
CA SER A 777 -13.35 27.49 1.14
C SER A 777 -12.09 26.94 1.82
N CYS A 778 -11.63 25.73 1.48
CA CYS A 778 -10.52 25.05 2.16
C CYS A 778 -9.11 25.60 1.84
N ASP A 779 -8.09 25.24 2.63
CA ASP A 779 -6.73 25.82 2.52
C ASP A 779 -5.98 25.32 1.26
N THR A 780 -6.19 24.07 0.87
CA THR A 780 -5.48 23.43 -0.26
C THR A 780 -5.75 24.06 -1.63
N TRP A 781 -6.85 24.79 -1.81
CA TRP A 781 -7.06 25.66 -2.98
C TRP A 781 -5.98 26.75 -3.13
N ASP A 782 -5.35 27.15 -2.03
CA ASP A 782 -4.16 28.00 -2.04
C ASP A 782 -2.86 27.19 -1.93
N SER A 783 -2.72 26.31 -0.94
CA SER A 783 -1.45 25.67 -0.60
C SER A 783 -1.03 24.51 -1.51
N ASN A 784 -1.95 23.83 -2.19
CA ASN A 784 -1.64 22.73 -3.12
C ASN A 784 -1.63 23.12 -4.62
N ALA A 785 -2.10 24.32 -4.98
CA ALA A 785 -2.14 24.80 -6.38
C ALA A 785 -0.75 24.99 -7.04
N GLU A 786 0.33 24.86 -6.27
CA GLU A 786 1.72 24.84 -6.77
C GLU A 786 2.21 23.43 -7.17
N PHE A 787 1.40 22.39 -6.91
CA PHE A 787 1.68 20.99 -7.21
C PHE A 787 0.63 20.40 -8.17
N ASP A 788 -0.65 20.59 -7.87
CA ASP A 788 -1.76 19.91 -8.54
C ASP A 788 -1.88 20.22 -10.06
N ILE A 789 -2.53 19.31 -10.80
CA ILE A 789 -2.86 19.48 -12.21
C ILE A 789 -4.10 20.34 -12.43
N VAL A 790 -4.96 20.51 -11.41
CA VAL A 790 -6.16 21.37 -11.49
C VAL A 790 -5.75 22.84 -11.42
N PRO A 791 -6.05 23.67 -12.44
CA PRO A 791 -5.80 25.10 -12.37
C PRO A 791 -6.86 25.79 -11.49
N ARG A 792 -6.42 26.70 -10.61
CA ARG A 792 -7.32 27.53 -9.81
C ARG A 792 -8.19 28.41 -10.72
N PRO A 793 -9.53 28.36 -10.62
CA PRO A 793 -10.42 29.25 -11.36
C PRO A 793 -10.11 30.73 -11.13
N ILE A 794 -10.11 31.52 -12.21
CA ILE A 794 -9.94 32.98 -12.15
C ILE A 794 -11.33 33.64 -12.02
N PRO A 795 -11.54 34.60 -11.11
CA PRO A 795 -12.80 35.36 -11.02
C PRO A 795 -13.10 36.16 -12.30
N GLY A 796 -14.32 36.04 -12.83
CA GLY A 796 -14.76 36.71 -14.06
C GLY A 796 -14.30 36.08 -15.38
N ASP A 797 -13.62 34.93 -15.32
CA ASP A 797 -13.22 34.13 -16.48
C ASP A 797 -14.45 33.45 -17.13
N HIS A 798 -14.46 33.36 -18.47
CA HIS A 798 -15.52 32.66 -19.22
C HIS A 798 -15.43 31.14 -19.08
N LEU A 799 -14.28 30.62 -18.63
CA LEU A 799 -14.02 29.21 -18.35
C LEU A 799 -14.07 28.87 -16.85
N ASN A 800 -14.59 29.76 -16.01
CA ASN A 800 -14.79 29.51 -14.58
C ASN A 800 -15.88 28.43 -14.37
N PRO A 801 -15.54 27.22 -13.86
CA PRO A 801 -16.48 26.09 -13.81
C PRO A 801 -17.72 26.37 -12.97
N ILE A 802 -17.59 27.08 -11.85
CA ILE A 802 -18.71 27.35 -10.92
C ILE A 802 -19.72 28.30 -11.59
N ALA A 803 -19.21 29.36 -12.25
CA ALA A 803 -20.04 30.29 -13.00
C ALA A 803 -20.72 29.62 -14.21
N CYS A 804 -20.01 28.72 -14.91
CA CYS A 804 -20.61 27.93 -16.01
C CYS A 804 -21.71 26.99 -15.51
N TYR A 805 -21.47 26.26 -14.41
CA TYR A 805 -22.37 25.23 -13.87
C TYR A 805 -23.62 25.79 -13.19
N LEU A 806 -23.48 26.86 -12.40
CA LEU A 806 -24.59 27.47 -11.64
C LEU A 806 -25.24 28.66 -12.36
N GLY A 807 -24.49 29.35 -13.22
CA GLY A 807 -24.96 30.51 -13.96
C GLY A 807 -25.45 31.65 -13.08
N ASP A 808 -26.46 32.37 -13.56
CA ASP A 808 -27.07 33.52 -12.90
C ASP A 808 -27.71 33.17 -11.53
N ASN A 809 -28.00 31.88 -11.30
CA ASN A 809 -28.54 31.35 -10.04
C ASN A 809 -27.43 30.97 -9.02
N MET A 810 -26.17 31.34 -9.25
CA MET A 810 -25.04 31.00 -8.36
C MET A 810 -25.31 31.37 -6.89
N ASN A 811 -25.89 32.54 -6.61
CA ASN A 811 -26.27 32.96 -5.25
C ASN A 811 -27.25 32.01 -4.54
N GLN A 812 -28.12 31.33 -5.30
CA GLN A 812 -29.12 30.40 -4.78
C GLN A 812 -28.54 28.99 -4.56
N TYR A 813 -27.65 28.55 -5.45
CA TYR A 813 -27.22 27.14 -5.51
C TYR A 813 -25.81 26.86 -4.98
N LEU A 814 -25.00 27.87 -4.68
CA LEU A 814 -23.59 27.67 -4.28
C LEU A 814 -23.39 26.76 -3.06
N THR A 815 -24.28 26.84 -2.06
CA THR A 815 -24.29 25.95 -0.87
C THR A 815 -25.45 24.95 -0.88
N HIS A 816 -26.13 24.77 -2.02
CA HIS A 816 -27.21 23.80 -2.14
C HIS A 816 -26.64 22.37 -2.17
N PRO A 817 -27.09 21.43 -1.31
CA PRO A 817 -26.50 20.10 -1.18
C PRO A 817 -26.29 19.34 -2.50
N TYR A 818 -27.21 19.41 -3.45
CA TYR A 818 -27.04 18.67 -4.71
C TYR A 818 -26.10 19.35 -5.74
N ALA A 819 -25.59 20.54 -5.42
CA ALA A 819 -24.56 21.26 -6.19
C ALA A 819 -23.21 21.27 -5.47
N SER A 820 -23.21 21.45 -4.15
CA SER A 820 -22.06 21.30 -3.24
C SER A 820 -22.36 20.26 -2.16
N PRO A 821 -22.14 18.95 -2.43
CA PRO A 821 -22.45 17.87 -1.49
C PRO A 821 -21.89 18.00 -0.08
N LEU A 822 -20.81 18.76 0.12
CA LEU A 822 -20.23 19.00 1.44
C LEU A 822 -21.18 19.72 2.40
N PHE A 823 -22.19 20.44 1.89
CA PHE A 823 -23.24 21.12 2.67
C PHE A 823 -24.46 20.23 2.95
N GLY A 824 -24.50 18.99 2.43
CA GLY A 824 -25.59 18.04 2.69
C GLY A 824 -25.49 17.37 4.06
N ASN A 825 -26.63 16.85 4.54
CA ASN A 825 -26.62 15.76 5.52
C ASN A 825 -26.21 14.45 4.81
N LEU A 826 -25.44 13.58 5.46
CA LEU A 826 -24.98 12.30 4.90
C LEU A 826 -25.59 11.07 5.62
N GLU A 827 -26.41 11.26 6.66
CA GLU A 827 -27.07 10.17 7.39
C GLU A 827 -27.86 9.24 6.46
N GLY A 828 -27.84 7.93 6.73
CA GLY A 828 -28.56 6.94 5.93
C GLY A 828 -28.00 6.72 4.50
N PHE A 829 -26.77 7.15 4.23
CA PHE A 829 -26.07 6.81 2.98
C PHE A 829 -25.65 5.33 2.92
N PRO A 830 -25.53 4.76 1.72
CA PRO A 830 -24.87 3.47 1.54
C PRO A 830 -23.34 3.60 1.77
N PRO A 831 -22.63 2.49 1.99
CA PRO A 831 -21.18 2.49 2.17
C PRO A 831 -20.41 3.25 1.08
N LEU A 832 -19.37 3.97 1.49
CA LEU A 832 -18.55 4.82 0.63
C LEU A 832 -17.09 4.36 0.57
N LEU A 833 -16.50 4.39 -0.62
CA LEU A 833 -15.05 4.48 -0.83
C LEU A 833 -14.71 5.89 -1.27
N ILE A 834 -13.86 6.58 -0.51
CA ILE A 834 -13.32 7.91 -0.85
C ILE A 834 -11.82 7.78 -1.06
N GLN A 835 -11.34 8.18 -2.25
CA GLN A 835 -9.93 8.22 -2.62
C GLN A 835 -9.51 9.67 -2.94
N GLY A 836 -8.29 10.06 -2.63
CA GLY A 836 -7.75 11.39 -2.98
C GLY A 836 -6.22 11.50 -2.85
N GLY A 837 -5.68 12.65 -3.25
CA GLY A 837 -4.25 12.94 -3.26
C GLY A 837 -3.81 14.04 -2.27
N GLU A 838 -2.74 13.81 -1.52
CA GLU A 838 -2.10 14.81 -0.64
C GLU A 838 -1.61 16.07 -1.37
N CYS A 839 -1.36 15.99 -2.68
CA CYS A 839 -0.93 17.13 -3.50
C CYS A 839 -2.08 17.80 -4.27
N GLU A 840 -3.34 17.38 -4.09
CA GLU A 840 -4.48 17.95 -4.84
C GLU A 840 -5.13 19.15 -4.14
N VAL A 841 -5.73 20.08 -4.90
CA VAL A 841 -6.39 21.27 -4.34
C VAL A 841 -7.63 20.94 -3.52
N LEU A 842 -8.28 19.80 -3.81
CA LEU A 842 -9.49 19.30 -3.15
C LEU A 842 -9.21 18.50 -1.86
N ARG A 843 -7.95 18.23 -1.50
CA ARG A 843 -7.62 17.30 -0.39
C ARG A 843 -8.38 17.62 0.89
N ASP A 844 -8.42 18.88 1.30
CA ASP A 844 -9.09 19.30 2.54
C ASP A 844 -10.61 19.09 2.50
N GLU A 845 -11.29 19.36 1.38
CA GLU A 845 -12.74 19.17 1.25
C GLU A 845 -13.13 17.68 1.13
N ILE A 846 -12.29 16.87 0.47
CA ILE A 846 -12.38 15.40 0.47
C ILE A 846 -12.22 14.85 1.90
N THR A 847 -11.28 15.41 2.66
CA THR A 847 -11.04 15.02 4.06
C THR A 847 -12.20 15.46 4.97
N LEU A 848 -12.80 16.63 4.72
CA LEU A 848 -13.97 17.11 5.46
C LEU A 848 -15.23 16.30 5.12
N LEU A 849 -15.40 15.87 3.87
CA LEU A 849 -16.44 14.93 3.43
C LEU A 849 -16.31 13.61 4.19
N ALA A 850 -15.11 13.04 4.24
CA ALA A 850 -14.82 11.81 4.99
C ALA A 850 -15.19 11.96 6.47
N HIS A 851 -14.84 13.10 7.09
CA HIS A 851 -15.22 13.39 8.48
C HIS A 851 -16.73 13.50 8.68
N LYS A 852 -17.44 14.24 7.81
CA LYS A 852 -18.91 14.35 7.87
C LYS A 852 -19.59 13.00 7.65
N ALA A 853 -19.06 12.13 6.79
CA ALA A 853 -19.59 10.79 6.57
C ALA A 853 -19.45 9.93 7.84
N THR A 854 -18.29 9.94 8.51
CA THR A 854 -18.12 9.25 9.80
C THR A 854 -19.03 9.79 10.90
N LEU A 855 -19.18 11.12 11.02
CA LEU A 855 -20.09 11.72 12.01
C LEU A 855 -21.57 11.39 11.75
N ALA A 856 -21.94 11.10 10.51
CA ALA A 856 -23.27 10.68 10.10
C ALA A 856 -23.46 9.14 10.11
N SER A 857 -22.53 8.41 10.76
CA SER A 857 -22.52 6.93 10.85
C SER A 857 -22.57 6.22 9.49
N VAL A 858 -21.91 6.78 8.49
CA VAL A 858 -21.77 6.18 7.15
C VAL A 858 -20.51 5.33 7.08
N GLU A 859 -20.67 4.06 6.71
CA GLU A 859 -19.55 3.12 6.58
C GLU A 859 -18.58 3.55 5.47
N LEU A 860 -17.30 3.72 5.82
CA LEU A 860 -16.34 4.46 5.01
C LEU A 860 -14.98 3.76 4.89
N ALA A 861 -14.61 3.43 3.66
CA ALA A 861 -13.23 3.18 3.28
C ALA A 861 -12.60 4.49 2.77
N PHE A 862 -11.71 5.11 3.56
CA PHE A 862 -10.96 6.29 3.14
C PHE A 862 -9.52 5.92 2.73
N ARG A 863 -9.00 6.52 1.65
CA ARG A 863 -7.62 6.37 1.17
C ARG A 863 -7.09 7.73 0.70
N LEU A 864 -5.92 8.12 1.20
CA LEU A 864 -5.22 9.34 0.83
C LEU A 864 -3.73 9.01 0.59
N GLY A 865 -3.15 9.47 -0.51
CA GLY A 865 -1.77 9.15 -0.90
C GLY A 865 -1.04 10.31 -1.58
N TRP A 866 0.27 10.18 -1.82
CA TRP A 866 1.15 11.27 -2.33
C TRP A 866 0.98 11.61 -3.82
N GLN A 867 -0.26 11.82 -4.27
CA GLN A 867 -0.66 12.02 -5.66
C GLN A 867 -1.38 13.36 -5.91
N VAL A 868 -1.57 13.70 -7.19
CA VAL A 868 -2.35 14.84 -7.71
C VAL A 868 -3.84 14.47 -7.90
N HIS A 869 -4.68 15.42 -8.27
CA HIS A 869 -6.10 15.20 -8.59
C HIS A 869 -6.31 14.10 -9.65
N VAL A 870 -7.27 13.19 -9.40
CA VAL A 870 -7.67 12.10 -10.30
C VAL A 870 -6.47 11.35 -10.89
N PHE A 871 -5.50 11.02 -10.04
CA PHE A 871 -4.32 10.24 -10.41
C PHE A 871 -4.67 8.85 -10.98
N GLN A 872 -5.88 8.34 -10.74
CA GLN A 872 -6.46 7.16 -11.37
C GLN A 872 -6.49 7.24 -12.91
N SER A 873 -6.50 8.45 -13.49
CA SER A 873 -6.40 8.69 -14.94
C SER A 873 -4.99 8.51 -15.52
N LEU A 874 -3.97 8.34 -14.68
CA LEU A 874 -2.55 8.37 -15.06
C LEU A 874 -1.96 6.94 -14.98
N PRO A 875 -2.05 6.11 -16.05
CA PRO A 875 -1.74 4.67 -15.98
C PRO A 875 -0.24 4.36 -15.76
N PHE A 876 0.63 5.36 -15.86
CA PHE A 876 2.05 5.29 -15.53
C PHE A 876 2.33 5.46 -14.02
N LEU A 877 1.36 5.93 -13.23
CA LEU A 877 1.47 5.94 -11.77
C LEU A 877 1.01 4.60 -11.21
N GLU A 878 1.88 3.94 -10.44
CA GLU A 878 1.52 2.71 -9.71
C GLU A 878 0.33 2.92 -8.77
N ALA A 879 0.26 4.09 -8.12
CA ALA A 879 -0.88 4.48 -7.29
C ALA A 879 -2.24 4.38 -8.01
N ALA A 880 -2.30 4.60 -9.33
CA ALA A 880 -3.54 4.40 -10.10
C ALA A 880 -3.97 2.92 -10.07
N ARG A 881 -3.02 1.98 -10.20
CA ARG A 881 -3.29 0.54 -10.08
C ARG A 881 -3.74 0.19 -8.67
N SER A 882 -3.06 0.69 -7.64
CA SER A 882 -3.44 0.50 -6.23
C SER A 882 -4.82 1.09 -5.91
N ALA A 883 -5.23 2.18 -6.56
CA ALA A 883 -6.57 2.75 -6.44
C ALA A 883 -7.65 1.83 -7.03
N PHE A 884 -7.43 1.22 -8.21
CA PHE A 884 -8.37 0.23 -8.76
C PHE A 884 -8.38 -1.09 -7.97
N ALA A 885 -7.23 -1.50 -7.42
CA ALA A 885 -7.16 -2.62 -6.48
C ALA A 885 -7.93 -2.34 -5.19
N SER A 886 -7.84 -1.12 -4.64
CA SER A 886 -8.65 -0.66 -3.52
C SER A 886 -10.14 -0.57 -3.86
N SER A 887 -10.52 -0.24 -5.10
CA SER A 887 -11.90 -0.32 -5.55
C SER A 887 -12.41 -1.78 -5.56
N ARG A 888 -11.59 -2.74 -6.00
CA ARG A 888 -11.89 -4.17 -5.91
C ARG A 888 -12.04 -4.65 -4.48
N ASP A 889 -11.09 -4.31 -3.61
CA ASP A 889 -11.15 -4.66 -2.18
C ASP A 889 -12.42 -4.11 -1.52
N PHE A 890 -12.76 -2.84 -1.78
CA PHE A 890 -13.99 -2.25 -1.29
C PHE A 890 -15.24 -3.01 -1.75
N VAL A 891 -15.35 -3.38 -3.03
CA VAL A 891 -16.54 -4.06 -3.57
C VAL A 891 -16.62 -5.54 -3.16
N HIS A 892 -15.49 -6.24 -3.08
CA HIS A 892 -15.47 -7.70 -2.87
C HIS A 892 -15.25 -8.11 -1.41
N ASN A 893 -14.61 -7.28 -0.58
CA ASN A 893 -14.28 -7.60 0.82
C ASN A 893 -14.96 -6.67 1.85
N PHE A 894 -15.04 -5.36 1.59
CA PHE A 894 -15.65 -4.40 2.53
C PHE A 894 -17.18 -4.38 2.42
N LEU A 895 -17.70 -4.13 1.21
CA LEU A 895 -19.13 -3.94 0.95
C LEU A 895 -20.03 -5.10 1.42
N PRO A 896 -19.68 -6.39 1.24
CA PRO A 896 -20.54 -7.50 1.71
C PRO A 896 -20.77 -7.56 3.23
N ARG A 897 -20.05 -6.74 4.02
CA ARG A 897 -20.21 -6.61 5.48
C ARG A 897 -21.22 -5.54 5.88
N TRP A 898 -21.44 -4.57 4.99
CA TRP A 898 -22.09 -3.28 5.27
C TRP A 898 -23.22 -2.94 4.29
N GLU A 899 -23.41 -3.70 3.21
CA GLU A 899 -24.53 -3.53 2.30
C GLU A 899 -25.86 -3.87 2.99
N SER A 900 -26.80 -2.93 3.00
CA SER A 900 -28.11 -3.09 3.66
C SER A 900 -28.96 -4.25 3.11
N ARG A 901 -28.60 -4.75 1.92
CA ARG A 901 -29.22 -5.89 1.23
C ARG A 901 -28.14 -6.56 0.37
N SER A 902 -28.03 -7.88 0.43
CA SER A 902 -27.16 -8.63 -0.47
C SER A 902 -27.66 -8.57 -1.93
N PRO A 903 -26.77 -8.52 -2.92
CA PRO A 903 -27.14 -8.47 -4.34
C PRO A 903 -27.91 -9.72 -4.78
N LYS A 904 -28.85 -9.54 -5.70
CA LYS A 904 -29.75 -10.59 -6.19
C LYS A 904 -29.30 -11.13 -7.55
N GLY A 905 -29.77 -12.32 -7.91
CA GLY A 905 -29.56 -12.86 -9.25
C GLY A 905 -30.38 -12.08 -10.28
N LEU A 906 -29.76 -11.63 -11.37
CA LEU A 906 -30.46 -10.94 -12.45
C LEU A 906 -31.53 -11.84 -13.08
N GLN A 907 -32.67 -11.27 -13.44
CA GLN A 907 -33.76 -12.00 -14.09
C GLN A 907 -33.38 -12.34 -15.53
N TYR A 908 -33.96 -13.41 -16.10
CA TYR A 908 -33.71 -13.78 -17.50
C TYR A 908 -34.08 -12.66 -18.48
N SER A 909 -35.09 -11.85 -18.16
CA SER A 909 -35.51 -10.64 -18.89
C SER A 909 -34.49 -9.50 -18.82
N THR A 910 -33.94 -9.23 -17.62
CA THR A 910 -32.84 -8.28 -17.37
C THR A 910 -31.61 -8.68 -18.17
N GLU A 911 -31.17 -9.92 -18.00
CA GLU A 911 -29.97 -10.47 -18.65
C GLU A 911 -30.10 -10.44 -20.17
N LYS A 912 -31.25 -10.86 -20.72
CA LYS A 912 -31.56 -10.77 -22.15
C LYS A 912 -31.49 -9.35 -22.70
N SER A 913 -31.87 -8.36 -21.89
CA SER A 913 -31.87 -6.95 -22.29
C SER A 913 -30.45 -6.39 -22.29
N LEU A 914 -29.68 -6.63 -21.22
CA LEU A 914 -28.26 -6.27 -21.12
C LEU A 914 -27.43 -6.90 -22.23
N GLU A 915 -27.62 -8.20 -22.47
CA GLU A 915 -26.92 -8.92 -23.54
C GLU A 915 -27.25 -8.34 -24.92
N LYS A 916 -28.51 -8.00 -25.21
CA LYS A 916 -28.88 -7.36 -26.48
C LYS A 916 -28.28 -5.95 -26.64
N GLU A 917 -28.10 -5.22 -25.55
CA GLU A 917 -27.58 -3.86 -25.55
C GLU A 917 -26.06 -3.84 -25.73
N ILE A 918 -25.35 -4.76 -25.06
CA ILE A 918 -23.90 -4.86 -25.06
C ILE A 918 -23.37 -5.62 -26.30
N ASP A 919 -24.03 -6.72 -26.72
CA ASP A 919 -23.68 -7.54 -27.90
C ASP A 919 -24.33 -7.01 -29.20
N SER A 920 -24.40 -5.68 -29.35
CA SER A 920 -24.99 -5.01 -30.52
C SER A 920 -23.95 -4.67 -31.59
N ASP A 921 -24.38 -4.45 -32.84
CA ASP A 921 -23.48 -4.11 -33.97
C ASP A 921 -22.75 -2.76 -33.81
N ALA A 922 -23.09 -1.97 -32.79
CA ALA A 922 -22.39 -0.75 -32.40
C ALA A 922 -21.16 -1.01 -31.49
N ALA A 923 -21.03 -2.23 -30.95
CA ALA A 923 -19.98 -2.61 -30.01
C ALA A 923 -18.57 -2.50 -30.62
N ARG A 924 -17.64 -1.91 -29.87
CA ARG A 924 -16.26 -1.68 -30.27
C ARG A 924 -15.31 -2.46 -29.39
N ILE A 925 -14.26 -2.99 -30.01
CA ILE A 925 -13.25 -3.83 -29.35
C ILE A 925 -11.96 -3.03 -29.23
N VAL A 926 -11.44 -2.88 -28.02
CA VAL A 926 -10.10 -2.31 -27.79
C VAL A 926 -9.06 -3.41 -27.93
N ARG A 927 -8.33 -3.40 -29.04
CA ARG A 927 -7.29 -4.40 -29.39
C ARG A 927 -5.99 -4.22 -28.60
N GLY A 928 -5.06 -5.16 -28.80
CA GLY A 928 -3.71 -5.19 -28.20
C GLY A 928 -2.85 -3.94 -28.47
N ASP A 929 -3.13 -3.27 -29.59
CA ASP A 929 -2.46 -2.07 -30.11
C ASP A 929 -3.20 -0.76 -29.80
N GLY A 930 -4.32 -0.84 -29.06
CA GLY A 930 -5.19 0.29 -28.76
C GLY A 930 -6.10 0.73 -29.90
N GLN A 931 -6.15 0.03 -31.04
CA GLN A 931 -7.09 0.34 -32.13
C GLN A 931 -8.50 -0.19 -31.84
N GLU A 932 -9.52 0.58 -32.23
CA GLU A 932 -10.91 0.11 -32.25
C GLU A 932 -11.16 -0.73 -33.52
N SER A 933 -11.69 -1.95 -33.38
CA SER A 933 -12.19 -2.74 -34.52
C SER A 933 -13.69 -2.99 -34.46
N HIS A 934 -14.32 -2.95 -35.63
CA HIS A 934 -15.78 -2.92 -35.80
C HIS A 934 -16.47 -4.28 -36.03
N SER A 935 -15.76 -5.41 -36.04
CA SER A 935 -16.38 -6.70 -36.36
C SER A 935 -16.40 -7.70 -35.20
N ARG A 936 -17.59 -8.30 -35.00
CA ARG A 936 -17.84 -9.43 -34.10
C ARG A 936 -16.94 -10.64 -34.37
N GLN A 937 -16.62 -10.88 -35.65
CA GLN A 937 -15.78 -11.99 -36.10
C GLN A 937 -14.31 -11.81 -35.68
N ASP A 938 -13.79 -10.58 -35.69
CA ASP A 938 -12.45 -10.29 -35.17
C ASP A 938 -12.36 -10.63 -33.68
N PHE A 939 -13.41 -10.38 -32.90
CA PHE A 939 -13.39 -10.70 -31.47
C PHE A 939 -13.29 -12.21 -31.25
N GLU A 940 -14.19 -13.01 -31.83
CA GLU A 940 -14.15 -14.46 -31.65
C GLU A 940 -12.85 -15.08 -32.19
N ALA A 941 -12.27 -14.55 -33.28
CA ALA A 941 -10.94 -14.95 -33.75
C ALA A 941 -9.81 -14.63 -32.73
N VAL A 942 -9.83 -13.42 -32.15
CA VAL A 942 -8.88 -12.96 -31.11
C VAL A 942 -9.12 -13.62 -29.73
N LEU A 943 -10.30 -14.21 -29.49
CA LEU A 943 -10.59 -15.03 -28.32
C LEU A 943 -10.09 -16.47 -28.48
N ASP A 944 -10.21 -17.05 -29.68
CA ASP A 944 -9.83 -18.44 -29.98
C ASP A 944 -8.33 -18.66 -30.20
N GLY A 945 -7.52 -17.60 -30.16
CA GLY A 945 -6.06 -17.69 -30.37
C GLY A 945 -5.65 -18.08 -31.80
N ARG A 946 -6.57 -17.99 -32.77
CA ARG A 946 -6.27 -18.29 -34.17
C ARG A 946 -5.46 -17.14 -34.78
N HIS A 947 -4.25 -17.43 -35.27
CA HIS A 947 -3.37 -16.45 -35.90
C HIS A 947 -4.10 -15.72 -37.04
N VAL A 948 -4.18 -14.39 -36.95
CA VAL A 948 -4.66 -13.52 -38.03
C VAL A 948 -3.45 -13.13 -38.89
N GLU A 949 -2.93 -14.11 -39.61
CA GLU A 949 -2.07 -13.88 -40.77
C GLU A 949 -2.84 -14.24 -42.05
N GLU A 950 -2.45 -13.62 -43.17
CA GLU A 950 -3.04 -13.81 -44.51
C GLU A 950 -4.55 -13.53 -44.67
N ARG A 951 -4.96 -12.25 -44.54
CA ARG A 951 -6.24 -11.77 -45.13
C ARG A 951 -6.15 -10.56 -46.07
N GLU A 952 -4.95 -10.14 -46.49
CA GLU A 952 -4.75 -9.05 -47.47
C GLU A 952 -4.25 -9.51 -48.87
N LYS A 953 -4.22 -10.82 -49.16
CA LYS A 953 -3.75 -11.35 -50.47
C LYS A 953 -4.80 -12.09 -51.31
N SER A 954 -6.04 -12.22 -50.83
CA SER A 954 -7.11 -13.01 -51.49
C SER A 954 -8.27 -12.17 -52.03
N HIS A 955 -8.10 -10.85 -52.18
CA HIS A 955 -9.09 -9.93 -52.79
C HIS A 955 -8.59 -9.22 -54.05
N ALA A 956 -7.78 -9.91 -54.86
CA ALA A 956 -7.50 -9.54 -56.24
C ALA A 956 -7.32 -10.79 -57.11
N ARG A 957 -8.20 -10.96 -58.11
CA ARG A 957 -8.42 -12.19 -58.93
C ARG A 957 -9.01 -13.37 -58.11
N LYS A 958 -9.94 -14.18 -58.62
CA LYS A 958 -10.49 -14.30 -59.98
C LYS A 958 -12.03 -14.24 -59.97
N LYS A 959 -12.62 -13.85 -61.11
CA LYS A 959 -14.01 -14.14 -61.48
C LYS A 959 -14.08 -15.50 -62.23
N GLU A 960 -15.32 -15.88 -62.56
CA GLU A 960 -15.75 -16.85 -63.58
C GLU A 960 -15.75 -18.37 -63.24
N GLU A 961 -16.99 -18.88 -63.24
CA GLU A 961 -17.48 -20.13 -63.84
C GLU A 961 -17.36 -21.48 -63.08
N SER A 962 -17.96 -22.53 -63.67
CA SER A 962 -18.78 -23.54 -62.96
C SER A 962 -18.44 -25.00 -63.34
N PRO A 963 -18.88 -26.02 -62.56
CA PRO A 963 -18.42 -27.43 -62.69
C PRO A 963 -19.28 -28.25 -63.69
N PRO A 964 -18.91 -29.51 -64.03
CA PRO A 964 -19.17 -30.72 -63.21
C PRO A 964 -17.83 -31.48 -62.87
N VAL A 965 -17.65 -32.79 -62.58
CA VAL A 965 -18.38 -34.08 -62.76
C VAL A 965 -18.08 -35.05 -61.57
N PHE A 966 -18.82 -36.17 -61.51
CA PHE A 966 -18.63 -37.41 -60.71
C PHE A 966 -17.23 -38.08 -60.87
N GLY A 967 -16.80 -39.03 -60.03
CA GLY A 967 -17.40 -39.68 -58.85
C GLY A 967 -16.68 -41.01 -58.48
N GLU A 968 -17.17 -41.74 -57.47
CA GLU A 968 -16.85 -43.17 -57.13
C GLU A 968 -15.37 -43.48 -56.69
N GLU A 969 -15.02 -44.45 -55.84
CA GLU A 969 -15.77 -45.34 -54.92
C GLU A 969 -14.87 -45.90 -53.78
N GLU A 970 -15.50 -46.55 -52.78
CA GLU A 970 -15.06 -47.53 -51.76
C GLU A 970 -13.75 -47.42 -50.90
N GLU A 971 -13.93 -47.70 -49.59
CA GLU A 971 -12.94 -48.13 -48.58
C GLU A 971 -12.83 -49.70 -48.59
N PRO A 972 -11.94 -50.46 -47.86
CA PRO A 972 -11.78 -50.31 -46.39
C PRO A 972 -10.49 -50.83 -45.66
N SER A 973 -10.31 -50.36 -44.41
CA SER A 973 -9.83 -51.06 -43.17
C SER A 973 -8.82 -52.26 -43.15
N TRP A 974 -7.75 -52.19 -42.32
CA TRP A 974 -7.55 -52.96 -41.04
C TRP A 974 -6.07 -53.11 -40.55
N VAL A 975 -5.77 -52.48 -39.40
CA VAL A 975 -4.87 -52.81 -38.25
C VAL A 975 -3.95 -54.08 -38.29
N SER A 976 -2.63 -53.97 -38.01
CA SER A 976 -1.99 -54.37 -36.71
C SER A 976 -0.43 -54.24 -36.54
N GLN A 977 -0.05 -54.01 -35.28
CA GLN A 977 1.19 -54.04 -34.46
C GLN A 977 2.56 -54.66 -34.90
N TRP A 978 3.65 -53.89 -34.62
CA TRP A 978 4.89 -54.16 -33.80
C TRP A 978 5.67 -55.51 -33.87
N PRO A 979 7.03 -55.53 -33.84
CA PRO A 979 7.81 -55.34 -32.59
C PRO A 979 9.27 -54.76 -32.70
N THR A 980 10.01 -54.79 -31.56
CA THR A 980 11.44 -54.40 -31.30
C THR A 980 12.06 -55.38 -30.25
N PRO A 981 13.34 -55.34 -29.80
CA PRO A 981 14.61 -54.70 -30.26
C PRO A 981 15.71 -55.79 -30.56
N PRO A 982 17.05 -55.58 -30.47
CA PRO A 982 17.82 -55.53 -29.19
C PRO A 982 19.05 -54.57 -29.14
N GLU A 983 19.86 -54.65 -28.08
CA GLU A 983 21.03 -53.80 -27.72
C GLU A 983 22.40 -54.54 -27.84
N THR A 984 23.52 -53.80 -27.96
CA THR A 984 24.90 -54.18 -27.51
C THR A 984 25.82 -52.94 -27.42
N ASP A 985 26.77 -52.94 -26.48
CA ASP A 985 27.78 -51.88 -26.21
C ASP A 985 29.09 -51.99 -27.04
N GLU A 986 29.91 -50.92 -27.06
CA GLU A 986 31.36 -50.91 -26.71
C GLU A 986 31.98 -49.47 -26.77
N GLU A 987 33.22 -49.29 -26.28
CA GLU A 987 33.85 -47.99 -25.90
C GLU A 987 35.00 -47.48 -26.83
N VAL A 988 35.57 -46.29 -26.49
CA VAL A 988 37.01 -45.87 -26.50
C VAL A 988 37.37 -44.54 -27.23
N ASP A 989 37.89 -43.59 -26.42
CA ASP A 989 38.86 -42.48 -26.61
C ASP A 989 39.10 -41.70 -27.95
N GLY A 990 39.45 -40.40 -27.82
CA GLY A 990 40.17 -39.64 -28.90
C GLY A 990 40.23 -38.11 -28.75
N ALA A 991 41.31 -37.54 -28.22
CA ALA A 991 41.40 -36.13 -27.81
C ALA A 991 41.76 -35.05 -28.88
N SER A 992 40.99 -33.94 -28.88
CA SER A 992 41.44 -32.52 -28.90
C SER A 992 41.97 -31.78 -30.17
N ILE A 993 41.97 -30.43 -30.07
CA ILE A 993 42.90 -29.42 -30.68
C ILE A 993 42.57 -28.71 -32.04
N VAL A 994 42.20 -27.41 -31.92
CA VAL A 994 42.76 -26.19 -32.62
C VAL A 994 42.22 -25.60 -33.97
N GLU A 995 41.77 -24.32 -33.85
CA GLU A 995 41.91 -23.10 -34.70
C GLU A 995 41.24 -22.77 -36.08
N ALA A 996 40.93 -21.46 -36.19
CA ALA A 996 41.13 -20.49 -37.30
C ALA A 996 40.17 -20.32 -38.53
N GLU A 997 39.36 -19.25 -38.44
CA GLU A 997 39.26 -18.07 -39.36
C GLU A 997 39.03 -18.15 -40.91
N LYS A 998 38.62 -16.97 -41.45
CA LYS A 998 38.72 -16.47 -42.86
C LYS A 998 37.62 -16.96 -43.85
N SER A 999 37.14 -16.19 -44.86
CA SER A 999 37.41 -14.78 -45.26
C SER A 999 36.45 -14.21 -46.35
N VAL A 1000 36.00 -12.94 -46.19
CA VAL A 1000 36.19 -11.76 -47.12
C VAL A 1000 35.45 -11.62 -48.49
N GLN A 1001 35.02 -10.37 -48.78
CA GLN A 1001 34.66 -9.73 -50.10
C GLN A 1001 33.34 -10.14 -50.83
N SER A 1002 32.72 -9.32 -51.71
CA SER A 1002 32.98 -7.94 -52.22
C SER A 1002 31.73 -7.21 -52.82
N GLN A 1003 31.78 -5.86 -52.84
CA GLN A 1003 31.45 -4.83 -53.89
C GLN A 1003 30.42 -5.08 -55.05
N ALA A 1004 29.84 -4.09 -55.76
CA ALA A 1004 29.56 -2.62 -55.58
C ALA A 1004 28.80 -2.04 -56.83
N GLY A 1005 28.30 -0.77 -56.76
CA GLY A 1005 27.73 0.05 -57.88
C GLY A 1005 26.18 0.00 -57.98
N GLU A 1006 25.36 1.07 -58.07
CA GLU A 1006 25.37 2.41 -58.72
C GLU A 1006 25.06 2.42 -60.25
N ALA A 1007 24.30 3.37 -60.85
CA ALA A 1007 23.24 4.34 -60.47
C ALA A 1007 22.62 4.94 -61.80
N ILE A 1008 21.50 5.69 -61.90
CA ILE A 1008 21.35 7.17 -61.80
C ILE A 1008 19.98 7.65 -62.43
N ARG A 1009 19.24 8.58 -61.78
CA ARG A 1009 18.15 9.52 -62.27
C ARG A 1009 16.88 8.93 -62.95
N THR A 1010 15.66 9.49 -62.88
CA THR A 1010 15.06 10.77 -62.33
C THR A 1010 13.58 10.48 -61.88
N LYS A 1011 12.59 11.37 -61.59
CA LYS A 1011 12.29 12.82 -61.76
C LYS A 1011 11.17 13.26 -60.75
N HIS A 1012 10.72 14.53 -60.77
CA HIS A 1012 9.58 15.08 -59.98
C HIS A 1012 8.65 15.97 -60.84
N PRO A 1013 7.37 16.20 -60.45
CA PRO A 1013 6.96 17.27 -59.52
C PRO A 1013 5.97 16.85 -58.38
N PRO A 1014 5.65 17.74 -57.40
CA PRO A 1014 4.79 17.49 -56.22
C PRO A 1014 3.37 18.12 -56.41
N PRO A 1015 2.41 18.26 -55.45
CA PRO A 1015 2.47 18.55 -53.98
C PRO A 1015 1.80 17.44 -53.12
N MET A 1016 1.49 17.52 -51.81
CA MET A 1016 1.47 18.57 -50.76
C MET A 1016 2.01 18.02 -49.41
N LEU A 1017 2.19 18.87 -48.37
CA LEU A 1017 2.62 18.48 -47.02
C LEU A 1017 1.46 18.31 -46.01
N ARG A 1018 1.69 17.47 -44.98
CA ARG A 1018 1.02 17.53 -43.66
C ARG A 1018 2.07 17.47 -42.55
N LEU A 1019 1.90 18.27 -41.49
CA LEU A 1019 2.78 18.24 -40.32
C LEU A 1019 2.60 16.94 -39.51
N ARG A 1020 3.72 16.27 -39.20
CA ARG A 1020 3.84 15.22 -38.18
C ARG A 1020 5.26 15.26 -37.58
N SER A 1021 5.51 16.14 -36.61
CA SER A 1021 6.83 16.21 -35.94
C SER A 1021 6.76 16.98 -34.60
N THR A 1022 6.39 16.28 -33.51
CA THR A 1022 6.64 16.72 -32.12
C THR A 1022 6.47 15.60 -31.09
N VAL A 1023 5.47 14.72 -31.26
CA VAL A 1023 5.05 13.76 -30.21
C VAL A 1023 5.77 12.40 -30.27
N SER A 1024 6.50 12.09 -31.35
CA SER A 1024 7.19 10.78 -31.52
C SER A 1024 8.49 10.62 -30.72
N LEU A 1025 9.01 11.69 -30.10
CA LEU A 1025 10.38 11.74 -29.57
C LEU A 1025 10.56 11.19 -28.15
N ILE A 1026 9.48 10.75 -27.49
CA ILE A 1026 9.52 10.26 -26.09
C ILE A 1026 9.39 8.72 -26.02
N ALA A 1027 8.89 8.06 -27.07
CA ALA A 1027 8.62 6.61 -27.05
C ALA A 1027 9.80 5.72 -27.51
N ASP A 1028 10.59 6.16 -28.49
CA ASP A 1028 11.61 5.31 -29.14
C ASP A 1028 12.98 5.29 -28.44
N ALA A 1029 13.19 6.09 -27.39
CA ALA A 1029 14.50 6.24 -26.73
C ALA A 1029 14.91 5.03 -25.87
N SER A 1030 13.98 4.12 -25.54
CA SER A 1030 14.19 3.06 -24.54
C SER A 1030 14.71 1.72 -25.08
N TYR A 1031 15.03 1.61 -26.38
CA TYR A 1031 15.31 0.31 -27.02
C TYR A 1031 16.55 0.29 -27.95
N ARG A 1032 17.76 0.52 -27.41
CA ARG A 1032 19.02 0.00 -28.01
C ARG A 1032 20.27 0.08 -27.08
N SER A 1033 20.70 -1.11 -26.66
CA SER A 1033 22.07 -1.58 -26.34
C SER A 1033 23.04 -0.77 -25.46
N ALA A 1034 23.93 -1.50 -24.78
CA ALA A 1034 25.07 -0.98 -24.02
C ALA A 1034 26.41 -1.58 -24.52
N SER A 1035 27.52 -1.09 -23.94
CA SER A 1035 28.93 -1.58 -24.01
C SER A 1035 29.71 -1.39 -25.33
N GLY A 1036 30.97 -0.92 -25.25
CA GLY A 1036 31.81 -0.67 -26.44
C GLY A 1036 33.15 0.09 -26.29
N TYR A 1037 34.00 -0.23 -25.30
CA TYR A 1037 35.46 0.07 -25.24
C TYR A 1037 36.04 1.51 -25.06
N PHE A 1038 37.32 1.52 -24.64
CA PHE A 1038 38.26 2.63 -24.37
C PHE A 1038 38.93 3.13 -25.69
N GLU A 1039 39.80 4.17 -25.80
CA GLU A 1039 40.88 4.62 -24.90
C GLU A 1039 41.30 6.11 -25.12
N THR A 1040 42.57 6.49 -24.88
CA THR A 1040 43.00 7.86 -24.51
C THR A 1040 43.89 8.59 -25.52
N ALA A 1041 43.84 9.93 -25.51
CA ALA A 1041 44.90 10.85 -25.97
C ALA A 1041 44.76 12.23 -25.30
N SER A 1042 45.81 13.07 -25.29
CA SER A 1042 45.84 14.32 -24.51
C SER A 1042 46.70 15.43 -25.13
N MET A 1043 46.42 16.68 -24.70
CA MET A 1043 47.38 17.74 -24.29
C MET A 1043 47.57 19.02 -25.12
N HIS A 1044 47.57 20.15 -24.38
CA HIS A 1044 48.20 21.47 -24.58
C HIS A 1044 47.84 22.40 -25.77
N GLN A 1045 47.37 23.61 -25.44
CA GLN A 1045 48.08 24.93 -25.36
C GLN A 1045 47.05 26.01 -24.92
N LEU A 1046 47.32 27.17 -24.28
CA LEU A 1046 48.49 27.78 -23.61
C LEU A 1046 47.99 28.82 -22.55
N LEU A 1047 48.87 29.50 -21.78
CA LEU A 1047 48.50 30.28 -20.56
C LEU A 1047 49.01 31.74 -20.49
N SER A 1048 48.10 32.66 -20.16
CA SER A 1048 48.22 33.79 -19.19
C SER A 1048 49.26 34.96 -19.46
N PRO A 1049 49.62 35.86 -18.50
CA PRO A 1049 49.16 37.27 -18.52
C PRO A 1049 50.28 38.34 -18.30
N PRO A 1050 49.94 39.63 -18.07
CA PRO A 1050 50.36 40.31 -16.80
C PRO A 1050 49.38 41.39 -16.23
N GLY A 1051 49.72 41.99 -15.06
CA GLY A 1051 49.07 43.16 -14.42
C GLY A 1051 49.71 44.52 -14.78
N GLU A 1052 49.63 45.63 -14.02
CA GLU A 1052 49.06 45.94 -12.68
C GLU A 1052 48.81 47.48 -12.53
N GLU A 1053 48.59 48.00 -11.30
CA GLU A 1053 48.67 49.42 -10.81
C GLU A 1053 47.45 50.41 -10.85
N SER A 1054 46.83 50.56 -9.66
CA SER A 1054 46.90 51.74 -8.74
C SER A 1054 46.30 53.16 -9.02
N LEU A 1055 45.31 53.51 -8.18
CA LEU A 1055 45.12 54.77 -7.40
C LEU A 1055 44.56 56.14 -7.94
N THR A 1056 43.83 56.80 -7.01
CA THR A 1056 43.37 58.22 -6.88
C THR A 1056 42.15 58.78 -7.67
N ALA A 1057 41.52 59.80 -7.07
CA ALA A 1057 40.40 60.65 -7.55
C ALA A 1057 40.66 62.12 -7.12
N PRO A 1058 39.99 63.18 -7.66
CA PRO A 1058 38.75 63.69 -7.01
C PRO A 1058 37.74 64.59 -7.82
N ILE A 1059 36.48 64.61 -7.37
CA ILE A 1059 35.56 65.79 -7.16
C ILE A 1059 35.01 66.68 -8.32
N SER A 1060 33.71 67.06 -8.18
CA SER A 1060 32.92 68.18 -8.77
C SER A 1060 32.12 67.92 -10.08
N ARG A 1061 30.83 68.26 -10.32
CA ARG A 1061 29.64 68.85 -9.59
C ARG A 1061 29.14 70.24 -10.07
N GLN A 1062 28.11 70.28 -10.93
CA GLN A 1062 26.94 71.21 -11.02
C GLN A 1062 26.09 70.77 -12.25
N GLN A 1063 24.76 70.55 -12.23
CA GLN A 1063 23.56 71.36 -11.88
C GLN A 1063 23.17 72.44 -12.91
N PHE A 1064 21.96 72.34 -13.52
CA PHE A 1064 20.76 73.09 -13.07
C PHE A 1064 19.43 72.64 -13.75
N ARG A 1065 18.31 73.19 -13.24
CA ARG A 1065 16.85 73.07 -13.58
C ARG A 1065 16.47 72.73 -15.04
N GLY A 1066 15.32 72.14 -15.36
CA GLY A 1066 14.18 71.70 -14.52
C GLY A 1066 12.87 72.51 -14.70
N SER A 1067 11.77 71.87 -15.07
CA SER A 1067 10.39 72.40 -14.97
C SER A 1067 9.37 71.25 -14.85
N THR A 1068 8.17 71.54 -14.32
CA THR A 1068 7.13 70.56 -13.98
C THR A 1068 5.80 70.87 -14.66
N LEU A 1069 5.03 69.84 -14.96
CA LEU A 1069 3.58 69.94 -15.13
C LEU A 1069 2.89 68.84 -14.31
N SER A 1070 1.72 69.17 -13.79
CA SER A 1070 0.94 68.33 -12.87
C SER A 1070 -0.39 67.96 -13.50
N ILE A 1071 -0.83 66.71 -13.33
CA ILE A 1071 -2.22 66.31 -13.52
C ILE A 1071 -2.70 65.69 -12.22
N SER A 1072 -3.86 66.16 -11.75
CA SER A 1072 -4.45 65.78 -10.48
C SER A 1072 -5.26 64.49 -10.55
N SER A 1073 -5.31 63.79 -9.41
CA SER A 1073 -6.45 62.98 -8.96
C SER A 1073 -7.12 62.06 -9.99
N TYR A 1074 -6.56 60.86 -10.14
CA TYR A 1074 -7.40 59.67 -9.99
C TYR A 1074 -7.19 59.12 -8.59
N ALA A 1075 -8.30 58.81 -7.90
CA ALA A 1075 -8.22 58.03 -6.67
C ALA A 1075 -7.60 56.67 -7.03
N SER A 1076 -6.60 56.23 -6.25
CA SER A 1076 -6.05 54.89 -6.44
C SER A 1076 -7.19 53.88 -6.28
N ALA A 1077 -7.41 53.07 -7.31
CA ALA A 1077 -8.29 51.92 -7.20
C ALA A 1077 -7.89 51.16 -5.93
N PRO A 1078 -8.85 50.79 -5.05
CA PRO A 1078 -8.51 50.14 -3.79
C PRO A 1078 -7.67 48.92 -4.13
N LYS A 1079 -6.44 48.87 -3.59
CA LYS A 1079 -5.54 47.73 -3.80
C LYS A 1079 -6.37 46.48 -3.53
N PRO A 1080 -6.45 45.50 -4.45
CA PRO A 1080 -7.20 44.28 -4.19
C PRO A 1080 -6.68 43.74 -2.87
N SER A 1081 -7.59 43.53 -1.91
CA SER A 1081 -7.22 43.19 -0.54
C SER A 1081 -6.76 41.73 -0.50
N ILE A 1082 -5.59 41.48 -1.06
CA ILE A 1082 -4.78 40.29 -0.84
C ILE A 1082 -4.64 40.22 0.67
N ARG A 1083 -5.43 39.32 1.27
CA ARG A 1083 -5.27 38.94 2.67
C ARG A 1083 -3.96 38.17 2.79
N ARG A 1084 -2.84 38.90 2.81
CA ARG A 1084 -1.73 38.59 3.71
C ARG A 1084 -2.25 38.85 5.13
N SER A 1085 -3.16 37.99 5.56
CA SER A 1085 -3.63 37.92 6.92
C SER A 1085 -2.86 36.77 7.55
N ASP A 1086 -1.87 37.10 8.36
CA ASP A 1086 -1.08 36.18 9.19
C ASP A 1086 -1.92 35.69 10.40
N ARG A 1087 -3.21 35.50 10.10
CA ARG A 1087 -4.43 35.34 10.91
C ARG A 1087 -5.54 34.88 9.96
N SER A 1088 -5.44 33.64 9.47
CA SER A 1088 -6.67 32.91 9.13
C SER A 1088 -7.57 32.84 10.38
N HIS A 1089 -8.87 32.70 10.18
CA HIS A 1089 -9.78 32.35 11.27
C HIS A 1089 -9.37 30.95 11.83
N PRO A 1090 -9.73 30.57 13.07
CA PRO A 1090 -9.49 29.21 13.59
C PRO A 1090 -10.31 28.09 12.90
N ASP A 1091 -10.63 28.26 11.60
CA ASP A 1091 -11.43 27.44 10.71
C ASP A 1091 -10.71 27.36 9.35
N ILE A 1092 -10.71 26.27 8.58
CA ILE A 1092 -11.19 24.90 8.85
C ILE A 1092 -9.98 23.96 9.10
N ARG A 1093 -8.77 24.42 8.73
CA ARG A 1093 -7.50 23.68 8.71
C ARG A 1093 -7.16 22.94 10.00
N SER A 1094 -7.51 23.50 11.16
CA SER A 1094 -7.30 22.83 12.46
C SER A 1094 -8.05 21.51 12.54
N LEU A 1095 -9.30 21.45 12.06
CA LEU A 1095 -10.12 20.23 12.07
C LEU A 1095 -9.64 19.22 11.03
N VAL A 1096 -9.18 19.67 9.85
CA VAL A 1096 -8.55 18.77 8.86
C VAL A 1096 -7.23 18.20 9.40
N GLN A 1097 -6.42 19.01 10.09
CA GLN A 1097 -5.19 18.54 10.74
C GLN A 1097 -5.44 17.67 11.97
N GLU A 1098 -6.53 17.90 12.71
CA GLU A 1098 -6.96 17.06 13.82
C GLU A 1098 -7.46 15.72 13.30
N TYR A 1099 -8.35 15.70 12.30
CA TYR A 1099 -8.82 14.50 11.63
C TYR A 1099 -7.71 13.71 10.93
N ALA A 1100 -6.71 14.38 10.32
CA ALA A 1100 -5.53 13.73 9.78
C ALA A 1100 -4.56 13.18 10.85
N LYS A 1101 -4.75 13.52 12.13
CA LYS A 1101 -3.98 13.01 13.28
C LYS A 1101 -4.75 11.98 14.12
N SER A 1102 -6.06 12.14 14.28
CA SER A 1102 -6.95 11.20 14.99
C SER A 1102 -7.48 10.09 14.08
N GLY A 1103 -7.58 10.37 12.78
CA GLY A 1103 -8.41 9.64 11.85
C GLY A 1103 -9.91 9.99 12.00
N PRO A 1104 -10.78 9.38 11.18
CA PRO A 1104 -12.19 9.24 11.51
C PRO A 1104 -12.40 8.74 12.95
N ALA A 1105 -13.46 9.20 13.62
CA ALA A 1105 -13.72 8.93 15.03
C ALA A 1105 -13.86 7.44 15.41
N HIS A 1106 -13.83 6.53 14.42
CA HIS A 1106 -13.84 5.07 14.58
C HIS A 1106 -12.66 4.34 13.90
N HIS A 1107 -11.70 5.02 13.25
CA HIS A 1107 -10.50 4.38 12.66
C HIS A 1107 -9.24 5.26 12.71
N THR A 1108 -8.11 4.65 13.10
CA THR A 1108 -6.85 5.31 13.52
C THR A 1108 -6.01 5.96 12.41
N LEU A 1109 -5.33 7.07 12.73
CA LEU A 1109 -4.13 7.57 12.03
C LEU A 1109 -2.90 7.69 12.96
N THR A 1110 -1.72 7.86 12.36
CA THR A 1110 -0.40 7.65 12.98
C THR A 1110 0.32 8.93 13.43
N PHE A 1111 1.28 8.80 14.37
CA PHE A 1111 2.02 9.94 14.94
C PHE A 1111 3.55 9.74 14.94
N LYS A 1112 4.28 10.83 14.68
CA LYS A 1112 5.75 11.02 14.77
C LYS A 1112 6.03 12.51 15.12
N PRO A 1113 7.14 12.88 15.77
CA PRO A 1113 7.32 12.59 17.19
C PRO A 1113 7.78 13.82 18.01
N GLU A 1114 7.31 15.04 17.70
CA GLU A 1114 7.84 16.28 18.34
C GLU A 1114 6.87 16.96 19.33
N ASP A 1115 5.55 16.92 19.12
CA ASP A 1115 4.58 17.62 19.98
C ASP A 1115 4.18 16.82 21.24
N SER A 1116 4.98 16.92 22.32
CA SER A 1116 4.47 17.46 23.61
C SER A 1116 5.38 17.23 24.83
N PRO A 1117 5.58 18.30 25.62
CA PRO A 1117 5.66 18.19 27.07
C PRO A 1117 4.30 18.51 27.73
N ARG A 1118 3.61 17.46 28.20
CA ARG A 1118 3.04 17.27 29.56
C ARG A 1118 2.42 18.48 30.33
N CYS A 1119 1.39 18.33 31.17
CA CYS A 1119 0.46 17.22 31.48
C CYS A 1119 -0.57 17.71 32.54
N GLY A 1120 -1.80 17.18 32.55
CA GLY A 1120 -2.79 17.36 33.64
C GLY A 1120 -4.22 17.27 33.10
N ARG A 1121 -5.00 16.18 33.20
CA ARG A 1121 -5.53 15.44 34.38
C ARG A 1121 -6.39 16.34 35.31
N SER A 1122 -7.60 15.96 35.74
CA SER A 1122 -8.29 14.64 35.68
C SER A 1122 -9.83 14.72 35.81
N ARG A 1123 -10.51 13.77 35.15
CA ARG A 1123 -11.81 13.09 35.44
C ARG A 1123 -12.78 13.64 36.51
N THR A 1124 -14.07 13.58 36.17
CA THR A 1124 -15.16 12.81 36.83
C THR A 1124 -16.35 12.67 35.83
N ALA A 1125 -17.40 11.86 36.01
CA ALA A 1125 -17.66 10.48 36.51
C ALA A 1125 -19.19 10.29 36.62
N SER A 1126 -19.70 9.05 36.80
CA SER A 1126 -21.14 8.63 36.77
C SER A 1126 -21.84 8.78 35.39
N ILE A 1127 -22.71 7.90 34.88
CA ILE A 1127 -23.63 6.82 35.35
C ILE A 1127 -25.11 7.27 35.45
N THR A 1128 -25.91 6.70 34.54
CA THR A 1128 -27.40 6.58 34.47
C THR A 1128 -28.29 7.63 35.13
N ASN A 1129 -29.05 8.33 34.30
CA ASN A 1129 -30.48 8.07 34.15
C ASN A 1129 -30.90 8.30 32.69
#